data_AF-A0A9W8GVU7-F1
#
_entry.id   AF-A0A9W8GVU7-F1
#
_cell.length_a   1.000
_cell.length_b   1.000
_cell.length_c   1.000
_cell.angle_alpha   90.00
_cell.angle_beta   90.00
_cell.angle_gamma   90.00
#
_symmetry.space_group_name_H-M   'P 1'
#
loop_
_entity.id
_entity.type
_entity.pdbx_description
1 polymer ?
#
loop_
_entity_poly.entity_id
_entity_poly.type
_entity_poly.pdbx_seq_one_letter_code
_entity_poly.pdbx_strand_id
1 'polypeptide(L)'
;MGTETKRKTRRGKRGGDTKRQQDDAEIVKEQGSTTSEPAAASNSAYVAPPMESASAPFYIDTQAATDSAEAQAEKISPASYGLVNPDLQKYLKSCEDMLDEPKFGSTEDRDIFINNVYSEMKNFELQLTTDHEASRILEKLFWISNDYQIKRYFAITREDTIRLVVHRFSSHTIQTLLLLSAVALEREMRGEVCDFADTGDDDEASGPQAVRTALPTFEELVLGLAKTLAPQWSYLMANEYASHILRVLLLVLTGSPIEDQANAKSSIKSKRSVKYMEDRNGTPTHHRSLTSKRAVPNSFGLALTELLQTVSDDMGDLAARGFTSTTVGGTVLQSMLELQAERASIEYPGSLLDKCLMGLVSAKDISDANNARRDAYIKMMIEDVAGSHFLQMVMKIGSSELLQKLYDLYFRGNLKALAFHPISNFVVQSLFSNAKSERQLKSMIEGVAPMVGDLLFKNRPGVVRALVDSCVRLESGYLELINALYNGLGAKSAAERGELINLLAFLITYAEFANSDYNRLQFKIQGSLIIQAILQFPGDGLEPLMDSYFSQDPEKIFSWCKDPSGSRIIEAILKSKQVPANSKRRVLEQHLGRYAELAMDRYGSHIVDACWETADMQFKEKILRELIKRETQLQDNQFGRFMLRNCRVEQYKRKSSEWRERERGLEKKKLMFKDFLGTAKPSGVAVQPVAGPKTPQHTTFGSKPSKPK
;
A
#
# COMPACT_ATOMS: atom_id res chain seq x y z
N MET A 1 -51.81 22.11 52.53
CA MET A 1 -52.83 21.73 51.53
C MET A 1 -52.09 21.48 50.23
N GLY A 2 -51.88 20.23 49.84
CA GLY A 2 -52.59 19.64 48.70
C GLY A 2 -51.60 19.35 47.56
N THR A 3 -51.22 18.09 47.44
CA THR A 3 -50.27 17.46 46.51
C THR A 3 -50.72 17.49 45.05
N GLU A 4 -49.80 17.52 44.07
CA GLU A 4 -49.76 16.50 43.01
C GLU A 4 -48.51 16.52 42.10
N THR A 5 -48.19 15.31 41.66
CA THR A 5 -46.99 14.75 41.02
C THR A 5 -46.94 14.98 39.50
N LYS A 6 -45.74 15.10 38.89
CA LYS A 6 -45.55 14.88 37.44
C LYS A 6 -44.35 13.97 37.15
N ARG A 7 -44.58 12.93 36.33
CA ARG A 7 -43.57 11.97 35.84
C ARG A 7 -43.62 11.88 34.30
N LYS A 8 -42.45 12.13 33.69
CA LYS A 8 -41.81 11.65 32.43
C LYS A 8 -42.62 11.24 31.18
N THR A 9 -42.15 11.70 30.01
CA THR A 9 -41.83 10.86 28.82
C THR A 9 -40.82 11.50 27.84
N ARG A 10 -40.14 10.61 27.11
CA ARG A 10 -39.04 10.68 26.12
C ARG A 10 -39.36 11.50 24.86
N ARG A 11 -38.34 12.10 24.21
CA ARG A 11 -38.45 12.62 22.82
C ARG A 11 -37.24 12.23 21.97
N GLY A 12 -37.51 11.68 20.78
CA GLY A 12 -36.55 11.24 19.77
C GLY A 12 -36.37 12.23 18.61
N LYS A 13 -35.32 11.97 17.84
CA LYS A 13 -34.80 12.64 16.63
C LYS A 13 -35.85 12.90 15.53
N ARG A 14 -35.70 14.04 14.82
CA ARG A 14 -36.07 14.23 13.41
C ARG A 14 -35.09 15.18 12.73
N GLY A 15 -34.65 14.80 11.53
CA GLY A 15 -33.97 15.68 10.58
C GLY A 15 -34.99 16.43 9.70
N GLY A 16 -34.49 17.42 8.96
CA GLY A 16 -35.25 18.16 7.96
C GLY A 16 -34.34 19.11 7.18
N ASP A 17 -34.25 18.88 5.87
CA ASP A 17 -33.64 19.74 4.86
C ASP A 17 -34.26 21.14 4.82
N THR A 18 -33.48 22.14 4.44
CA THR A 18 -34.02 23.45 4.01
C THR A 18 -33.30 23.96 2.77
N LYS A 19 -34.11 24.17 1.72
CA LYS A 19 -33.82 24.90 0.48
C LYS A 19 -33.35 26.33 0.78
N ARG A 20 -32.48 26.89 -0.07
CA ARG A 20 -32.35 28.34 -0.28
C ARG A 20 -32.40 28.68 -1.77
N GLN A 21 -33.20 29.69 -2.05
CA GLN A 21 -33.55 30.28 -3.35
C GLN A 21 -32.44 31.23 -3.86
N GLN A 22 -32.51 31.49 -5.15
CA GLN A 22 -31.71 32.41 -5.96
C GLN A 22 -32.08 33.88 -5.71
N ASP A 23 -31.10 34.77 -5.94
CA ASP A 23 -31.31 36.20 -6.24
C ASP A 23 -31.12 36.44 -7.75
N ASP A 24 -31.99 37.30 -8.28
CA ASP A 24 -32.13 37.70 -9.68
C ASP A 24 -31.07 38.71 -10.16
N ALA A 25 -30.72 38.63 -11.44
CA ALA A 25 -30.21 39.76 -12.22
C ALA A 25 -30.72 39.68 -13.66
N GLU A 26 -31.51 40.68 -14.05
CA GLU A 26 -32.09 40.92 -15.38
C GLU A 26 -31.02 41.17 -16.45
N ILE A 27 -31.15 40.56 -17.65
CA ILE A 27 -30.91 41.21 -18.95
C ILE A 27 -31.91 40.66 -19.99
N VAL A 28 -32.38 41.57 -20.85
CA VAL A 28 -33.60 41.60 -21.67
C VAL A 28 -33.40 41.08 -23.12
N LYS A 29 -34.44 40.39 -23.64
CA LYS A 29 -34.86 40.15 -25.06
C LYS A 29 -33.85 39.43 -25.99
N GLU A 30 -34.24 38.54 -26.91
CA GLU A 30 -35.27 38.71 -27.95
C GLU A 30 -35.66 37.36 -28.59
N GLN A 31 -36.77 37.37 -29.32
CA GLN A 31 -37.58 36.23 -29.78
C GLN A 31 -37.08 35.56 -31.07
N GLY A 32 -37.39 34.26 -31.20
CA GLY A 32 -37.51 33.51 -32.46
C GLY A 32 -37.83 32.03 -32.17
N SER A 33 -39.11 31.63 -32.20
CA SER A 33 -39.72 30.83 -33.29
C SER A 33 -39.06 29.43 -33.43
N THR A 34 -39.70 28.27 -33.28
CA THR A 34 -41.11 27.86 -33.43
C THR A 34 -41.25 26.39 -32.97
N THR A 35 -42.33 26.10 -32.22
CA THR A 35 -43.17 24.88 -32.21
C THR A 35 -42.56 23.48 -32.35
N SER A 36 -42.74 22.62 -31.34
CA SER A 36 -43.89 21.69 -31.24
C SER A 36 -43.78 20.74 -30.03
N GLU A 37 -44.93 20.53 -29.39
CA GLU A 37 -45.17 19.70 -28.21
C GLU A 37 -45.24 18.17 -28.52
N PRO A 38 -45.28 17.30 -27.49
CA PRO A 38 -44.79 15.93 -27.51
C PRO A 38 -45.88 14.88 -27.82
N ALA A 39 -45.46 13.68 -28.22
CA ALA A 39 -46.32 12.51 -28.24
C ALA A 39 -45.62 11.23 -27.74
N ALA A 40 -46.17 10.73 -26.64
CA ALA A 40 -46.45 9.34 -26.26
C ALA A 40 -45.43 8.22 -26.52
N ALA A 41 -45.18 7.47 -25.44
CA ALA A 41 -44.40 6.26 -25.34
C ALA A 41 -44.91 5.09 -26.20
N SER A 42 -43.97 4.28 -26.70
CA SER A 42 -44.19 2.86 -26.97
C SER A 42 -42.97 2.04 -26.55
N ASN A 43 -43.25 0.91 -25.90
CA ASN A 43 -42.29 -0.13 -25.54
C ASN A 43 -41.56 -0.65 -26.77
N SER A 44 -40.22 -0.69 -26.71
CA SER A 44 -39.41 -1.54 -27.58
C SER A 44 -38.22 -2.10 -26.82
N ALA A 45 -38.04 -3.41 -26.95
CA ALA A 45 -36.94 -4.17 -26.39
C ALA A 45 -35.59 -3.64 -26.87
N TYR A 46 -34.63 -3.56 -25.96
CA TYR A 46 -33.26 -3.14 -26.25
C TYR A 46 -32.59 -4.14 -27.21
N VAL A 47 -32.20 -3.66 -28.40
CA VAL A 47 -31.37 -4.38 -29.37
C VAL A 47 -29.99 -3.73 -29.37
N ALA A 48 -28.94 -4.52 -29.09
CA ALA A 48 -27.57 -4.03 -29.07
C ALA A 48 -27.12 -3.58 -30.47
N PRO A 49 -26.40 -2.45 -30.62
CA PRO A 49 -25.99 -1.94 -31.91
C PRO A 49 -24.87 -2.80 -32.55
N PRO A 50 -24.76 -2.83 -33.90
CA PRO A 50 -23.72 -3.60 -34.59
C PRO A 50 -22.34 -2.98 -34.35
N MET A 51 -21.34 -3.84 -34.14
CA MET A 51 -19.93 -3.44 -34.16
C MET A 51 -19.52 -3.04 -35.58
N GLU A 52 -19.23 -1.76 -35.81
CA GLU A 52 -18.12 -1.35 -36.69
C GLU A 52 -17.81 0.16 -36.61
N SER A 53 -16.52 0.45 -36.73
CA SER A 53 -15.81 1.74 -36.90
C SER A 53 -15.53 2.60 -35.66
N ALA A 54 -14.39 2.30 -35.01
CA ALA A 54 -13.53 3.33 -34.44
C ALA A 54 -12.16 3.25 -35.14
N SER A 55 -12.01 3.99 -36.23
CA SER A 55 -10.75 4.20 -36.92
C SER A 55 -9.89 5.21 -36.17
N ALA A 56 -8.76 4.77 -35.62
CA ALA A 56 -7.60 5.62 -35.36
C ALA A 56 -6.39 4.99 -36.09
N PRO A 57 -5.63 5.76 -36.92
CA PRO A 57 -4.69 5.18 -37.86
C PRO A 57 -3.37 4.80 -37.17
N PHE A 58 -3.09 3.50 -37.08
CA PHE A 58 -1.73 3.00 -36.88
C PHE A 58 -1.05 2.90 -38.25
N TYR A 59 -0.03 3.72 -38.48
CA TYR A 59 0.92 3.47 -39.57
C TYR A 59 1.86 2.34 -39.11
N ILE A 60 1.69 1.15 -39.68
CA ILE A 60 2.67 0.07 -39.56
C ILE A 60 3.36 -0.04 -40.92
N ASP A 61 4.67 0.20 -40.90
CA ASP A 61 5.56 -0.03 -42.03
C ASP A 61 5.64 -1.55 -42.29
N THR A 62 4.96 -2.01 -43.33
CA THR A 62 4.95 -3.40 -43.76
C THR A 62 6.16 -3.68 -44.63
N GLN A 63 7.31 -3.98 -44.01
CA GLN A 63 8.36 -4.82 -44.61
C GLN A 63 9.44 -5.18 -43.59
N ALA A 64 9.21 -6.23 -42.81
CA ALA A 64 10.27 -7.08 -42.26
C ALA A 64 9.71 -8.45 -41.92
N ALA A 65 10.08 -9.44 -42.72
CA ALA A 65 9.81 -10.86 -42.50
C ALA A 65 10.67 -11.39 -41.35
N THR A 66 10.04 -12.03 -40.36
CA THR A 66 10.52 -13.19 -39.59
C THR A 66 9.42 -13.52 -38.57
N ASP A 67 8.84 -14.72 -38.65
CA ASP A 67 7.80 -15.17 -37.73
C ASP A 67 8.34 -15.21 -36.28
N SER A 68 7.94 -14.24 -35.45
CA SER A 68 8.22 -14.17 -34.02
C SER A 68 7.03 -14.71 -33.20
N ALA A 69 7.25 -15.02 -31.92
CA ALA A 69 6.22 -15.46 -30.97
C ALA A 69 5.01 -14.49 -30.87
N GLU A 70 5.17 -13.24 -31.30
CA GLU A 70 4.09 -12.23 -31.33
C GLU A 70 2.99 -12.60 -32.35
N ALA A 71 3.32 -13.29 -33.46
CA ALA A 71 2.34 -13.74 -34.45
C ALA A 71 1.45 -14.91 -33.95
N GLN A 72 1.86 -15.63 -32.90
CA GLN A 72 1.02 -16.65 -32.26
C GLN A 72 0.02 -16.05 -31.25
N ALA A 73 0.34 -14.89 -30.66
CA ALA A 73 -0.51 -14.24 -29.66
C ALA A 73 -1.84 -13.72 -30.24
N GLU A 74 -1.88 -13.33 -31.52
CA GLU A 74 -3.11 -12.91 -32.22
C GLU A 74 -4.17 -14.02 -32.37
N LYS A 75 -3.86 -15.28 -32.04
CA LYS A 75 -4.79 -16.41 -32.15
C LYS A 75 -5.34 -16.93 -30.82
N ILE A 76 -4.93 -16.35 -29.68
CA ILE A 76 -5.40 -16.82 -28.36
C ILE A 76 -6.77 -16.21 -28.07
N SER A 77 -7.81 -17.03 -28.18
CA SER A 77 -9.18 -16.65 -27.81
C SER A 77 -9.53 -17.15 -26.40
N PRO A 78 -10.38 -16.43 -25.64
CA PRO A 78 -10.90 -16.91 -24.37
C PRO A 78 -11.50 -18.32 -24.47
N ALA A 79 -11.41 -19.07 -23.38
CA ALA A 79 -11.94 -20.42 -23.31
C ALA A 79 -13.46 -20.44 -23.54
N SER A 80 -13.96 -21.51 -24.17
CA SER A 80 -15.39 -21.72 -24.38
C SER A 80 -15.69 -23.22 -24.34
N TYR A 81 -16.59 -23.61 -23.43
CA TYR A 81 -17.00 -25.00 -23.22
C TYR A 81 -18.53 -25.18 -23.31
N GLY A 82 -19.20 -24.25 -24.00
CA GLY A 82 -20.65 -24.26 -24.17
C GLY A 82 -21.42 -23.72 -22.95
N LEU A 83 -22.74 -23.87 -22.98
CA LEU A 83 -23.66 -23.37 -21.96
C LEU A 83 -23.91 -24.42 -20.89
N VAL A 84 -23.87 -23.99 -19.63
CA VAL A 84 -24.25 -24.85 -18.49
C VAL A 84 -25.70 -25.27 -18.63
N ASN A 85 -25.98 -26.55 -18.39
CA ASN A 85 -27.35 -27.07 -18.37
C ASN A 85 -28.21 -26.26 -17.38
N PRO A 86 -29.41 -25.76 -17.77
CA PRO A 86 -30.30 -25.03 -16.89
C PRO A 86 -30.62 -25.72 -15.57
N ASP A 87 -30.72 -27.05 -15.55
CA ASP A 87 -30.99 -27.81 -14.32
C ASP A 87 -29.80 -27.72 -13.35
N LEU A 88 -28.57 -27.84 -13.87
CA LEU A 88 -27.36 -27.69 -13.09
C LEU A 88 -27.17 -26.24 -12.59
N GLN A 89 -27.49 -25.24 -13.42
CA GLN A 89 -27.50 -23.83 -12.98
C GLN A 89 -28.48 -23.61 -11.83
N LYS A 90 -29.69 -24.15 -11.94
CA LYS A 90 -30.72 -24.04 -10.90
C LYS A 90 -30.29 -24.74 -9.61
N TYR A 91 -29.66 -25.91 -9.73
CA TYR A 91 -29.09 -26.63 -8.60
C TYR A 91 -28.00 -25.81 -7.90
N LEU A 92 -27.01 -25.31 -8.64
CA LEU A 92 -25.92 -24.50 -8.07
C LEU A 92 -26.43 -23.23 -7.42
N LYS A 93 -27.46 -22.60 -7.98
CA LYS A 93 -28.12 -21.44 -7.38
C LYS A 93 -28.77 -21.78 -6.04
N SER A 94 -29.43 -22.93 -5.95
CA SER A 94 -29.96 -23.41 -4.66
C SER A 94 -28.87 -23.73 -3.65
N CYS A 95 -27.70 -24.17 -4.12
CA CYS A 95 -26.52 -24.38 -3.28
C CYS A 95 -25.94 -23.05 -2.81
N GLU A 96 -25.93 -21.99 -3.63
CA GLU A 96 -25.47 -20.65 -3.28
C GLU A 96 -26.22 -20.10 -2.06
N ASP A 97 -27.55 -20.25 -2.00
CA ASP A 97 -28.35 -19.83 -0.84
C ASP A 97 -27.89 -20.52 0.46
N MET A 98 -27.48 -21.79 0.38
CA MET A 98 -26.94 -22.56 1.52
C MET A 98 -25.50 -22.14 1.88
N LEU A 99 -24.72 -21.64 0.91
CA LEU A 99 -23.38 -21.09 1.14
C LEU A 99 -23.46 -19.72 1.84
N ASP A 100 -24.43 -18.88 1.46
CA ASP A 100 -24.62 -17.53 2.01
C ASP A 100 -25.24 -17.55 3.41
N GLU A 101 -26.14 -18.50 3.68
CA GLU A 101 -26.70 -18.75 5.02
C GLU A 101 -26.45 -20.20 5.47
N PRO A 102 -25.23 -20.54 5.95
CA PRO A 102 -24.88 -21.89 6.36
C PRO A 102 -25.77 -22.38 7.51
N LYS A 103 -26.63 -23.37 7.22
CA LYS A 103 -27.53 -24.01 8.20
C LYS A 103 -27.14 -25.46 8.47
N PHE A 104 -25.85 -25.73 8.57
CA PHE A 104 -25.34 -27.08 8.84
C PHE A 104 -25.47 -27.42 10.33
N GLY A 105 -25.98 -28.62 10.63
CA GLY A 105 -26.09 -29.11 12.01
C GLY A 105 -24.73 -29.50 12.61
N SER A 106 -23.78 -29.91 11.75
CA SER A 106 -22.43 -30.34 12.10
C SER A 106 -21.42 -30.03 10.98
N THR A 107 -20.13 -30.23 11.26
CA THR A 107 -19.08 -30.17 10.23
C THR A 107 -19.19 -31.32 9.23
N GLU A 108 -19.68 -32.47 9.65
CA GLU A 108 -19.90 -33.64 8.80
C GLU A 108 -21.02 -33.38 7.78
N ASP A 109 -22.14 -32.77 8.21
CA ASP A 109 -23.23 -32.39 7.30
C ASP A 109 -22.76 -31.42 6.22
N ARG A 110 -21.88 -30.48 6.61
CA ARG A 110 -21.26 -29.55 5.68
C ARG A 110 -20.38 -30.27 4.67
N ASP A 111 -19.53 -31.19 5.13
CA ASP A 111 -18.61 -31.90 4.25
C ASP A 111 -19.37 -32.84 3.28
N ILE A 112 -20.47 -33.47 3.72
CA ILE A 112 -21.40 -34.23 2.87
C ILE A 112 -22.03 -33.33 1.80
N PHE A 113 -22.54 -32.16 2.19
CA PHE A 113 -23.11 -31.20 1.25
C PHE A 113 -22.10 -30.79 0.19
N ILE A 114 -20.89 -30.41 0.60
CA ILE A 114 -19.82 -30.01 -0.33
C ILE A 114 -19.50 -31.17 -1.28
N ASN A 115 -19.33 -32.39 -0.78
CA ASN A 115 -19.06 -33.56 -1.62
C ASN A 115 -20.15 -33.81 -2.66
N ASN A 116 -21.43 -33.71 -2.28
CA ASN A 116 -22.55 -33.85 -3.22
C ASN A 116 -22.52 -32.78 -4.31
N VAL A 117 -22.20 -31.53 -3.96
CA VAL A 117 -22.03 -30.45 -4.95
C VAL A 117 -20.90 -30.78 -5.93
N TYR A 118 -19.75 -31.25 -5.46
CA TYR A 118 -18.65 -31.66 -6.33
C TYR A 118 -19.00 -32.86 -7.24
N SER A 119 -19.79 -33.80 -6.75
CA SER A 119 -20.28 -34.94 -7.55
C SER A 119 -21.18 -34.49 -8.71
N GLU A 120 -22.12 -33.57 -8.45
CA GLU A 120 -23.00 -32.99 -9.48
C GLU A 120 -22.24 -32.15 -10.52
N MET A 121 -21.11 -31.56 -10.13
CA MET A 121 -20.28 -30.76 -11.03
C MET A 121 -19.32 -31.57 -11.89
N LYS A 122 -19.18 -32.88 -11.62
CA LYS A 122 -18.21 -33.75 -12.30
C LYS A 122 -18.45 -33.77 -13.82
N ASN A 123 -17.38 -33.57 -14.58
CA ASN A 123 -17.36 -33.43 -16.05
C ASN A 123 -17.89 -32.09 -16.60
N PHE A 124 -18.38 -31.19 -15.75
CA PHE A 124 -18.84 -29.85 -16.15
C PHE A 124 -17.93 -28.74 -15.61
N GLU A 125 -16.82 -29.06 -14.96
CA GLU A 125 -15.98 -28.12 -14.20
C GLU A 125 -15.49 -26.94 -15.06
N LEU A 126 -15.00 -27.21 -16.28
CA LEU A 126 -14.53 -26.16 -17.20
C LEU A 126 -15.69 -25.27 -17.68
N GLN A 127 -16.85 -25.85 -17.95
CA GLN A 127 -18.05 -25.12 -18.36
C GLN A 127 -18.53 -24.18 -17.26
N LEU A 128 -18.63 -24.67 -16.03
CA LEU A 128 -18.99 -23.90 -14.85
C LEU A 128 -17.99 -22.77 -14.57
N THR A 129 -16.70 -23.04 -14.76
CA THR A 129 -15.61 -22.07 -14.59
C THR A 129 -15.70 -20.91 -15.59
N THR A 130 -16.23 -21.16 -16.79
CA THR A 130 -16.41 -20.14 -17.83
C THR A 130 -17.80 -19.48 -17.83
N ASP A 131 -18.71 -19.87 -16.94
CA ASP A 131 -20.05 -19.29 -16.84
C ASP A 131 -20.09 -18.10 -15.87
N HIS A 132 -20.92 -17.09 -16.15
CA HIS A 132 -20.99 -15.86 -15.34
C HIS A 132 -21.51 -16.09 -13.92
N GLU A 133 -22.53 -16.92 -13.74
CA GLU A 133 -23.17 -17.16 -12.45
C GLU A 133 -22.45 -18.29 -11.72
N ALA A 134 -22.18 -19.40 -12.41
CA ALA A 134 -21.53 -20.56 -11.79
C ALA A 134 -20.10 -20.27 -11.34
N SER A 135 -19.29 -19.50 -12.09
CA SER A 135 -17.91 -19.15 -11.67
C SER A 135 -17.85 -18.50 -10.29
N ARG A 136 -18.86 -17.69 -9.94
CA ARG A 136 -18.92 -17.00 -8.65
C ARG A 136 -19.33 -17.92 -7.52
N ILE A 137 -20.27 -18.83 -7.80
CA ILE A 137 -20.68 -19.88 -6.87
C ILE A 137 -19.49 -20.80 -6.60
N LEU A 138 -18.70 -21.12 -7.64
CA LEU A 138 -17.44 -21.86 -7.51
C LEU A 138 -16.45 -21.15 -6.61
N GLU A 139 -16.25 -19.83 -6.77
CA GLU A 139 -15.37 -19.07 -5.88
C GLU A 139 -15.82 -19.18 -4.41
N LYS A 140 -17.12 -19.05 -4.12
CA LYS A 140 -17.67 -19.25 -2.76
C LYS A 140 -17.44 -20.67 -2.25
N LEU A 141 -17.72 -21.66 -3.09
CA LEU A 141 -17.54 -23.08 -2.78
C LEU A 141 -16.08 -23.37 -2.41
N PHE A 142 -15.13 -22.87 -3.19
CA PHE A 142 -13.70 -23.11 -2.96
C PHE A 142 -13.22 -22.67 -1.57
N TRP A 143 -13.76 -21.60 -1.01
CA TRP A 143 -13.35 -21.12 0.33
C TRP A 143 -13.75 -22.08 1.47
N ILE A 144 -14.72 -22.96 1.25
CA ILE A 144 -15.15 -23.95 2.23
C ILE A 144 -14.71 -25.37 1.88
N SER A 145 -14.17 -25.58 0.68
CA SER A 145 -13.67 -26.86 0.20
C SER A 145 -12.42 -27.34 0.93
N ASN A 146 -12.22 -28.65 0.93
CA ASN A 146 -11.02 -29.28 1.46
C ASN A 146 -9.84 -29.25 0.46
N ASP A 147 -8.64 -29.54 0.95
CA ASP A 147 -7.41 -29.47 0.15
C ASP A 147 -7.45 -30.40 -1.08
N TYR A 148 -8.04 -31.59 -0.97
CA TYR A 148 -8.20 -32.54 -2.08
C TYR A 148 -9.06 -31.97 -3.21
N GLN A 149 -10.21 -31.39 -2.87
CA GLN A 149 -11.13 -30.78 -3.83
C GLN A 149 -10.48 -29.60 -4.56
N ILE A 150 -9.72 -28.76 -3.86
CA ILE A 150 -8.96 -27.67 -4.48
C ILE A 150 -7.88 -28.21 -5.41
N LYS A 151 -7.09 -29.21 -4.99
CA LYS A 151 -6.07 -29.85 -5.85
C LYS A 151 -6.69 -30.43 -7.12
N ARG A 152 -7.78 -31.20 -7.00
CA ARG A 152 -8.50 -31.79 -8.14
C ARG A 152 -8.97 -30.71 -9.11
N TYR A 153 -9.62 -29.67 -8.59
CA TYR A 153 -10.18 -28.62 -9.43
C TYR A 153 -9.09 -27.81 -10.13
N PHE A 154 -7.99 -27.48 -9.42
CA PHE A 154 -6.86 -26.79 -10.03
C PHE A 154 -6.19 -27.66 -11.10
N ALA A 155 -6.05 -28.97 -10.85
CA ALA A 155 -5.50 -29.90 -11.84
C ALA A 155 -6.29 -29.92 -13.16
N ILE A 156 -7.63 -29.84 -13.11
CA ILE A 156 -8.50 -29.80 -14.31
C ILE A 156 -8.21 -28.58 -15.20
N THR A 157 -7.83 -27.44 -14.62
CA THR A 157 -7.56 -26.21 -15.38
C THR A 157 -6.24 -26.21 -16.14
N ARG A 158 -5.38 -27.22 -15.94
CA ARG A 158 -4.00 -27.26 -16.48
C ARG A 158 -3.93 -27.40 -18.00
N GLU A 159 -4.90 -28.07 -18.61
CA GLU A 159 -4.86 -28.37 -20.05
C GLU A 159 -5.15 -27.14 -20.92
N ASP A 160 -5.95 -26.19 -20.44
CA ASP A 160 -6.36 -24.99 -21.19
C ASP A 160 -6.10 -23.69 -20.41
N THR A 161 -5.06 -23.70 -19.57
CA THR A 161 -4.72 -22.60 -18.65
C THR A 161 -4.67 -21.24 -19.35
N ILE A 162 -4.01 -21.14 -20.51
CA ILE A 162 -3.83 -19.86 -21.22
C ILE A 162 -5.18 -19.22 -21.59
N ARG A 163 -6.13 -20.01 -22.11
CA ARG A 163 -7.44 -19.49 -22.52
C ARG A 163 -8.33 -19.19 -21.31
N LEU A 164 -8.14 -19.89 -20.19
CA LEU A 164 -8.86 -19.66 -18.94
C LEU A 164 -8.37 -18.40 -18.21
N VAL A 165 -7.06 -18.13 -18.16
CA VAL A 165 -6.52 -16.95 -17.45
C VAL A 165 -6.87 -15.62 -18.12
N VAL A 166 -7.10 -15.62 -19.44
CA VAL A 166 -7.53 -14.42 -20.20
C VAL A 166 -9.05 -14.26 -20.26
N HIS A 167 -9.80 -15.23 -19.73
CA HIS A 167 -11.25 -15.22 -19.79
C HIS A 167 -11.86 -14.49 -18.58
N ARG A 168 -12.89 -13.68 -18.84
CA ARG A 168 -13.45 -12.69 -17.90
C ARG A 168 -14.04 -13.24 -16.60
N PHE A 169 -14.38 -14.53 -16.55
CA PHE A 169 -14.97 -15.18 -15.37
C PHE A 169 -14.00 -16.17 -14.73
N SER A 170 -13.50 -17.12 -15.52
CA SER A 170 -12.51 -18.11 -15.07
C SER A 170 -11.19 -17.54 -14.55
N SER A 171 -10.82 -16.31 -14.91
CA SER A 171 -9.66 -15.65 -14.31
C SER A 171 -9.81 -15.48 -12.79
N HIS A 172 -11.03 -15.20 -12.32
CA HIS A 172 -11.34 -15.08 -10.90
C HIS A 172 -11.32 -16.43 -10.18
N THR A 173 -11.83 -17.50 -10.80
CA THR A 173 -11.76 -18.85 -10.22
C THR A 173 -10.31 -19.33 -10.11
N ILE A 174 -9.48 -19.13 -11.14
CA ILE A 174 -8.05 -19.45 -11.11
C ILE A 174 -7.32 -18.62 -10.05
N GLN A 175 -7.63 -17.32 -9.96
CA GLN A 175 -7.08 -16.47 -8.91
C GLN A 175 -7.42 -17.02 -7.51
N THR A 176 -8.66 -17.42 -7.28
CA THR A 176 -9.12 -18.01 -6.01
C THR A 176 -8.44 -19.34 -5.72
N LEU A 177 -8.32 -20.24 -6.70
CA LEU A 177 -7.57 -21.50 -6.55
C LEU A 177 -6.10 -21.25 -6.20
N LEU A 178 -5.47 -20.25 -6.81
CA LEU A 178 -4.08 -19.87 -6.53
C LEU A 178 -3.91 -19.27 -5.12
N LEU A 179 -4.87 -18.47 -4.66
CA LEU A 179 -4.90 -17.95 -3.29
C LEU A 179 -5.05 -19.07 -2.25
N LEU A 180 -5.96 -20.01 -2.50
CA LEU A 180 -6.18 -21.16 -1.63
C LEU A 180 -4.99 -22.11 -1.63
N SER A 181 -4.33 -22.28 -2.77
CA SER A 181 -3.05 -23.00 -2.85
C SER A 181 -2.01 -22.33 -1.95
N ALA A 182 -1.93 -21.00 -1.94
CA ALA A 182 -1.03 -20.26 -1.07
C ALA A 182 -1.31 -20.48 0.43
N VAL A 183 -2.58 -20.64 0.81
CA VAL A 183 -3.00 -20.97 2.18
C VAL A 183 -2.65 -22.42 2.53
N ALA A 184 -2.91 -23.35 1.61
CA ALA A 184 -2.72 -24.77 1.84
C ALA A 184 -1.25 -25.21 1.80
N LEU A 185 -0.38 -24.47 1.09
CA LEU A 185 1.06 -24.74 1.02
C LEU A 185 1.72 -24.82 2.41
N GLU A 186 1.34 -23.97 3.37
CA GLU A 186 1.90 -24.03 4.72
C GLU A 186 1.52 -25.32 5.45
N ARG A 187 0.30 -25.85 5.20
CA ARG A 187 -0.14 -27.17 5.71
C ARG A 187 0.57 -28.30 4.98
N GLU A 188 0.74 -28.18 3.67
CA GLU A 188 1.44 -29.17 2.83
C GLU A 188 2.89 -29.34 3.27
N MET A 189 3.60 -28.23 3.50
CA MET A 189 4.98 -28.24 4.01
C MET A 189 5.12 -28.86 5.41
N ARG A 190 4.04 -28.92 6.19
CA ARG A 190 4.00 -29.58 7.51
C ARG A 190 3.57 -31.05 7.43
N GLY A 191 3.15 -31.53 6.27
CA GLY A 191 2.57 -32.86 6.10
C GLY A 191 1.15 -32.99 6.68
N GLU A 192 0.43 -31.88 6.85
CA GLU A 192 -0.93 -31.85 7.43
C GLU A 192 -2.04 -31.99 6.36
N VAL A 193 -1.69 -32.21 5.09
CA VAL A 193 -2.66 -32.27 4.00
C VAL A 193 -3.34 -33.62 3.95
N CYS A 194 -4.66 -33.59 3.83
CA CYS A 194 -5.48 -34.77 3.67
C CYS A 194 -5.45 -35.26 2.22
N ASP A 195 -4.59 -36.23 1.92
CA ASP A 195 -4.71 -37.06 0.71
C ASP A 195 -5.81 -38.10 0.98
N PHE A 196 -7.08 -37.67 1.02
CA PHE A 196 -8.18 -38.63 1.00
C PHE A 196 -8.20 -39.28 -0.39
N ALA A 197 -7.63 -40.48 -0.49
CA ALA A 197 -7.98 -41.40 -1.55
C ALA A 197 -9.49 -41.64 -1.48
N ASP A 198 -10.15 -41.46 -2.61
CA ASP A 198 -11.56 -41.73 -2.83
C ASP A 198 -11.96 -43.07 -2.19
N THR A 199 -12.61 -43.02 -1.02
CA THR A 199 -13.21 -44.21 -0.42
C THR A 199 -14.59 -44.40 -1.04
N GLY A 200 -14.58 -45.01 -2.22
CA GLY A 200 -15.74 -45.69 -2.79
C GLY A 200 -16.76 -44.79 -3.50
N ASP A 201 -16.60 -44.67 -4.81
CA ASP A 201 -17.63 -45.10 -5.78
C ASP A 201 -16.97 -45.23 -7.16
N ASP A 202 -16.26 -46.35 -7.33
CA ASP A 202 -15.90 -46.90 -8.65
C ASP A 202 -17.17 -47.57 -9.21
N ASP A 203 -18.03 -46.80 -9.89
CA ASP A 203 -18.98 -47.39 -10.84
C ASP A 203 -18.23 -47.70 -12.15
N GLU A 204 -17.98 -48.99 -12.31
CA GLU A 204 -17.83 -49.75 -13.55
C GLU A 204 -17.39 -48.98 -14.83
N ALA A 205 -16.08 -48.83 -15.01
CA ALA A 205 -15.48 -48.85 -16.33
C ALA A 205 -14.40 -49.93 -16.39
N SER A 206 -14.79 -51.07 -16.96
CA SER A 206 -13.97 -52.25 -17.17
C SER A 206 -12.68 -51.95 -17.96
N GLY A 207 -11.51 -52.21 -17.35
CA GLY A 207 -10.22 -52.26 -18.04
C GLY A 207 -9.04 -52.48 -17.09
N PRO A 208 -8.17 -53.49 -17.29
CA PRO A 208 -7.09 -53.81 -16.37
C PRO A 208 -5.84 -52.93 -16.62
N GLN A 209 -5.93 -51.59 -16.53
CA GLN A 209 -4.76 -50.71 -16.38
C GLN A 209 -5.10 -49.23 -16.11
N ALA A 210 -6.12 -48.89 -15.32
CA ALA A 210 -6.26 -47.50 -14.86
C ALA A 210 -5.22 -47.22 -13.77
N VAL A 211 -4.02 -46.79 -14.17
CA VAL A 211 -3.03 -46.21 -13.26
C VAL A 211 -3.71 -45.02 -12.57
N ARG A 212 -4.11 -45.18 -11.31
CA ARG A 212 -4.62 -44.09 -10.48
C ARG A 212 -3.53 -43.02 -10.39
N THR A 213 -3.63 -41.97 -11.22
CA THR A 213 -2.68 -40.86 -11.21
C THR A 213 -2.85 -40.10 -9.91
N ALA A 214 -1.84 -40.14 -9.05
CA ALA A 214 -1.79 -39.30 -7.86
C ALA A 214 -1.99 -37.83 -8.28
N LEU A 215 -2.85 -37.11 -7.56
CA LEU A 215 -3.04 -35.69 -7.81
C LEU A 215 -1.73 -34.93 -7.55
N PRO A 216 -1.41 -33.90 -8.35
CA PRO A 216 -0.24 -33.08 -8.09
C PRO A 216 -0.38 -32.35 -6.74
N THR A 217 0.76 -32.14 -6.08
CA THR A 217 0.90 -31.30 -4.88
C THR A 217 0.56 -29.84 -5.19
N PHE A 218 0.25 -29.02 -4.17
CA PHE A 218 0.06 -27.59 -4.37
C PHE A 218 1.33 -26.92 -4.92
N GLU A 219 2.50 -27.38 -4.46
CA GLU A 219 3.79 -26.96 -5.00
C GLU A 219 3.87 -27.21 -6.52
N GLU A 220 3.57 -28.42 -6.98
CA GLU A 220 3.60 -28.79 -8.41
C GLU A 220 2.56 -28.03 -9.24
N LEU A 221 1.37 -27.77 -8.68
CA LEU A 221 0.32 -26.99 -9.36
C LEU A 221 0.76 -25.55 -9.61
N VAL A 222 1.34 -24.89 -8.60
CA VAL A 222 1.82 -23.50 -8.71
C VAL A 222 3.02 -23.41 -9.64
N LEU A 223 3.98 -24.33 -9.54
CA LEU A 223 5.14 -24.39 -10.45
C LEU A 223 4.71 -24.69 -11.89
N GLY A 224 3.75 -25.60 -12.08
CA GLY A 224 3.16 -25.90 -13.37
C GLY A 224 2.49 -24.68 -14.00
N LEU A 225 1.72 -23.92 -13.22
CA LEU A 225 1.12 -22.67 -13.67
C LEU A 225 2.20 -21.67 -14.13
N ALA A 226 3.24 -21.43 -13.32
CA ALA A 226 4.33 -20.52 -13.70
C ALA A 226 5.00 -20.93 -15.02
N LYS A 227 5.30 -22.22 -15.18
CA LYS A 227 5.89 -22.77 -16.41
C LYS A 227 5.00 -22.60 -17.63
N THR A 228 3.69 -22.81 -17.50
CA THR A 228 2.73 -22.66 -18.61
C THR A 228 2.58 -21.20 -19.03
N LEU A 229 2.62 -20.25 -18.08
CA LEU A 229 2.42 -18.82 -18.38
C LEU A 229 3.67 -18.14 -18.95
N ALA A 230 4.88 -18.62 -18.61
CA ALA A 230 6.14 -17.98 -18.99
C ALA A 230 6.29 -17.65 -20.49
N PRO A 231 5.98 -18.57 -21.44
CA PRO A 231 6.18 -18.31 -22.87
C PRO A 231 5.24 -17.23 -23.45
N GLN A 232 4.10 -16.97 -22.79
CA GLN A 232 3.09 -15.99 -23.24
C GLN A 232 3.04 -14.77 -22.31
N TRP A 233 4.05 -14.59 -21.45
CA TRP A 233 4.00 -13.63 -20.35
C TRP A 233 3.75 -12.19 -20.82
N SER A 234 4.44 -11.73 -21.87
CA SER A 234 4.24 -10.39 -22.44
C SER A 234 2.80 -10.16 -22.91
N TYR A 235 2.19 -11.14 -23.60
CA TYR A 235 0.79 -11.07 -24.01
C TYR A 235 -0.15 -11.03 -22.80
N LEU A 236 0.09 -11.89 -21.79
CA LEU A 236 -0.72 -11.97 -20.59
C LEU A 236 -0.62 -10.71 -19.71
N MET A 237 0.53 -10.04 -19.70
CA MET A 237 0.72 -8.74 -19.04
C MET A 237 -0.21 -7.66 -19.63
N ALA A 238 -0.44 -7.69 -20.95
CA ALA A 238 -1.32 -6.73 -21.61
C ALA A 238 -2.82 -7.01 -21.36
N ASN A 239 -3.16 -8.22 -20.91
CA ASN A 239 -4.55 -8.64 -20.72
C ASN A 239 -5.11 -8.17 -19.35
N GLU A 240 -6.30 -7.57 -19.38
CA GLU A 240 -6.94 -6.99 -18.18
C GLU A 240 -7.31 -8.02 -17.10
N TYR A 241 -7.47 -9.30 -17.46
CA TYR A 241 -7.78 -10.38 -16.53
C TYR A 241 -6.51 -11.11 -16.08
N ALA A 242 -5.68 -11.54 -17.04
CA ALA A 242 -4.51 -12.35 -16.75
C ALA A 242 -3.45 -11.60 -15.93
N SER A 243 -3.31 -10.28 -16.12
CA SER A 243 -2.38 -9.45 -15.34
C SER A 243 -2.57 -9.56 -13.83
N HIS A 244 -3.81 -9.74 -13.36
CA HIS A 244 -4.09 -9.98 -11.94
C HIS A 244 -3.54 -11.32 -11.46
N ILE A 245 -3.67 -12.37 -12.28
CA ILE A 245 -3.17 -13.71 -11.98
C ILE A 245 -1.65 -13.71 -11.94
N LEU A 246 -0.99 -13.03 -12.88
CA LEU A 246 0.47 -12.89 -12.88
C LEU A 246 0.97 -12.24 -11.58
N ARG A 247 0.32 -11.16 -11.13
CA ARG A 247 0.69 -10.47 -9.88
C ARG A 247 0.48 -11.37 -8.66
N VAL A 248 -0.64 -12.08 -8.59
CA VAL A 248 -0.89 -13.03 -7.49
C VAL A 248 0.15 -14.15 -7.52
N LEU A 249 0.47 -14.70 -8.69
CA LEU A 249 1.49 -15.74 -8.83
C LEU A 249 2.85 -15.27 -8.30
N LEU A 250 3.30 -14.07 -8.67
CA LEU A 250 4.54 -13.50 -8.15
C LEU A 250 4.52 -13.35 -6.61
N LEU A 251 3.39 -12.95 -6.02
CA LEU A 251 3.23 -12.84 -4.57
C LEU A 251 3.15 -14.21 -3.87
N VAL A 252 2.55 -15.21 -4.50
CA VAL A 252 2.53 -16.60 -4.01
C VAL A 252 3.94 -17.17 -3.99
N LEU A 253 4.70 -17.02 -5.09
CA LEU A 253 6.08 -17.51 -5.20
C LEU A 253 7.03 -16.87 -4.17
N THR A 254 6.75 -15.65 -3.72
CA THR A 254 7.57 -14.96 -2.70
C THR A 254 7.10 -15.17 -1.27
N GLY A 255 5.90 -15.69 -1.06
CA GLY A 255 5.26 -15.72 0.25
C GLY A 255 4.89 -14.34 0.78
N SER A 256 4.90 -13.29 -0.07
CA SER A 256 4.54 -11.94 0.35
C SER A 256 3.03 -11.83 0.68
N PRO A 257 2.61 -10.90 1.56
CA PRO A 257 1.19 -10.62 1.77
C PRO A 257 0.47 -10.38 0.43
N ILE A 258 -0.68 -11.02 0.23
CA ILE A 258 -1.46 -10.93 -1.03
C ILE A 258 -2.68 -10.01 -0.84
N GLU A 259 -3.25 -9.94 0.35
CA GLU A 259 -4.34 -9.02 0.65
C GLU A 259 -3.82 -7.63 1.03
N ASP A 260 -3.92 -6.70 0.09
CA ASP A 260 -3.78 -5.26 0.35
C ASP A 260 -5.09 -4.74 0.96
N GLN A 261 -5.07 -4.51 2.29
CA GLN A 261 -6.17 -3.88 3.05
C GLN A 261 -6.58 -2.55 2.42
N ALA A 262 -7.63 -2.52 1.59
CA ALA A 262 -8.52 -1.40 1.15
C ALA A 262 -7.93 0.00 0.80
N ASN A 263 -6.64 0.25 1.03
CA ASN A 263 -5.99 1.56 1.12
C ASN A 263 -4.59 1.55 0.48
N ALA A 264 -4.09 0.41 0.00
CA ALA A 264 -2.87 0.39 -0.79
C ALA A 264 -3.15 0.85 -2.23
N LYS A 265 -2.28 1.71 -2.76
CA LYS A 265 -2.35 2.26 -4.13
C LYS A 265 -2.24 1.17 -5.22
N SER A 266 -1.94 -0.07 -4.83
CA SER A 266 -1.68 -1.25 -5.66
C SER A 266 -2.68 -2.39 -5.45
N SER A 267 -3.87 -2.15 -4.87
CA SER A 267 -4.81 -3.24 -4.56
C SER A 267 -5.04 -4.19 -5.75
N ILE A 268 -4.89 -5.49 -5.50
CA ILE A 268 -4.99 -6.56 -6.51
C ILE A 268 -6.41 -6.69 -7.05
N LYS A 269 -7.43 -6.23 -6.31
CA LYS A 269 -8.83 -6.22 -6.74
C LYS A 269 -9.25 -4.79 -7.09
N SER A 270 -10.02 -4.65 -8.17
CA SER A 270 -10.57 -3.34 -8.54
C SER A 270 -11.55 -2.85 -7.47
N LYS A 271 -11.62 -1.54 -7.22
CA LYS A 271 -12.57 -0.94 -6.24
C LYS A 271 -14.03 -1.33 -6.53
N ARG A 272 -14.36 -1.57 -7.81
CA ARG A 272 -15.67 -2.06 -8.24
C ARG A 272 -15.90 -3.52 -7.84
N SER A 273 -14.89 -4.38 -8.01
CA SER A 273 -14.93 -5.79 -7.58
C SER A 273 -15.06 -5.91 -6.06
N VAL A 274 -14.30 -5.12 -5.29
CA VAL A 274 -14.39 -5.11 -3.81
C VAL A 274 -15.79 -4.70 -3.35
N LYS A 275 -16.31 -3.56 -3.82
CA LYS A 275 -17.64 -3.07 -3.46
C LYS A 275 -18.75 -4.06 -3.86
N TYR A 276 -18.62 -4.67 -5.03
CA TYR A 276 -19.57 -5.65 -5.52
C TYR A 276 -19.56 -6.97 -4.71
N MET A 277 -18.39 -7.39 -4.22
CA MET A 277 -18.28 -8.52 -3.30
C MET A 277 -18.85 -8.17 -1.91
N GLU A 278 -18.56 -6.98 -1.38
CA GLU A 278 -19.14 -6.51 -0.10
C GLU A 278 -20.68 -6.48 -0.14
N ASP A 279 -21.27 -6.06 -1.27
CA ASP A 279 -22.72 -5.95 -1.44
C ASP A 279 -23.43 -7.31 -1.63
N ARG A 280 -22.74 -8.40 -2.02
CA ARG A 280 -23.38 -9.68 -2.43
C ARG A 280 -22.79 -10.97 -1.86
N ASN A 281 -21.53 -10.99 -1.45
CA ASN A 281 -20.84 -12.20 -0.97
C ASN A 281 -20.50 -12.13 0.54
N GLY A 282 -20.99 -11.09 1.25
CA GLY A 282 -20.61 -10.85 2.65
C GLY A 282 -19.16 -10.38 2.80
N THR A 283 -18.69 -10.27 4.04
CA THR A 283 -17.31 -9.87 4.34
C THR A 283 -16.37 -10.98 3.85
N PRO A 284 -15.29 -10.68 3.10
CA PRO A 284 -14.35 -11.71 2.67
C PRO A 284 -13.89 -12.54 3.87
N THR A 285 -13.80 -13.86 3.71
CA THR A 285 -13.07 -14.72 4.64
C THR A 285 -11.61 -14.31 4.62
N HIS A 286 -11.26 -13.32 5.44
CA HIS A 286 -9.89 -12.85 5.64
C HIS A 286 -9.07 -13.97 6.25
N HIS A 287 -8.39 -14.75 5.41
CA HIS A 287 -7.47 -15.75 5.90
C HIS A 287 -6.21 -15.03 6.38
N ARG A 288 -5.91 -15.10 7.69
CA ARG A 288 -4.75 -14.41 8.29
C ARG A 288 -3.45 -14.64 7.51
N SER A 289 -3.24 -15.85 6.99
CA SER A 289 -2.07 -16.22 6.17
C SER A 289 -1.90 -15.37 4.89
N LEU A 290 -2.98 -14.84 4.31
CA LEU A 290 -2.92 -13.96 3.13
C LEU A 290 -2.52 -12.50 3.46
N THR A 291 -2.61 -12.11 4.73
CA THR A 291 -2.25 -10.75 5.20
C THR A 291 -0.85 -10.67 5.81
N SER A 292 -0.18 -11.81 6.02
CA SER A 292 1.16 -11.91 6.57
C SER A 292 2.14 -12.56 5.59
N LYS A 293 3.44 -12.42 5.88
CA LYS A 293 4.47 -13.15 5.15
C LYS A 293 4.35 -14.65 5.47
N ARG A 294 4.32 -15.48 4.43
CA ARG A 294 4.17 -16.95 4.46
C ARG A 294 5.50 -17.65 4.27
N ALA A 295 5.62 -18.86 4.81
CA ALA A 295 6.68 -19.77 4.42
C ALA A 295 6.34 -20.39 3.06
N VAL A 296 7.34 -20.52 2.18
CA VAL A 296 7.18 -21.12 0.85
C VAL A 296 8.27 -22.16 0.59
N PRO A 297 8.02 -23.16 -0.28
CA PRO A 297 9.04 -24.13 -0.67
C PRO A 297 10.27 -23.48 -1.31
N ASN A 298 11.45 -24.09 -1.12
CA ASN A 298 12.70 -23.57 -1.71
C ASN A 298 12.66 -23.54 -3.25
N SER A 299 11.91 -24.47 -3.85
CA SER A 299 11.70 -24.54 -5.30
C SER A 299 11.07 -23.27 -5.88
N PHE A 300 10.21 -22.58 -5.12
CA PHE A 300 9.56 -21.34 -5.56
C PHE A 300 10.59 -20.22 -5.76
N GLY A 301 11.60 -20.17 -4.91
CA GLY A 301 12.70 -19.21 -5.03
C GLY A 301 13.48 -19.40 -6.33
N LEU A 302 13.73 -20.65 -6.74
CA LEU A 302 14.42 -21.00 -7.98
C LEU A 302 13.54 -20.71 -9.20
N ALA A 303 12.31 -21.20 -9.19
CA ALA A 303 11.35 -21.01 -10.26
C ALA A 303 11.04 -19.52 -10.53
N LEU A 304 10.97 -18.70 -9.49
CA LEU A 304 10.78 -17.26 -9.65
C LEU A 304 11.99 -16.58 -10.32
N THR A 305 13.21 -16.96 -9.95
CA THR A 305 14.42 -16.41 -10.58
C THR A 305 14.48 -16.82 -12.06
N GLU A 306 14.21 -18.09 -12.37
CA GLU A 306 14.14 -18.58 -13.75
C GLU A 306 13.05 -17.85 -14.55
N LEU A 307 11.84 -17.76 -14.02
CA LEU A 307 10.72 -17.05 -14.64
C LEU A 307 11.06 -15.59 -14.97
N LEU A 308 11.58 -14.84 -13.98
CA LEU A 308 11.92 -13.43 -14.17
C LEU A 308 13.03 -13.26 -15.21
N GLN A 309 14.03 -14.15 -15.24
CA GLN A 309 15.12 -14.12 -16.21
C GLN A 309 14.59 -14.40 -17.62
N THR A 310 13.91 -15.54 -17.81
CA THR A 310 13.36 -15.95 -19.12
C THR A 310 12.46 -14.88 -19.71
N VAL A 311 11.49 -14.37 -18.93
CA VAL A 311 10.57 -13.33 -19.42
C VAL A 311 11.32 -12.03 -19.76
N SER A 312 12.34 -11.66 -18.99
CA SER A 312 13.11 -10.45 -19.26
C SER A 312 13.97 -10.55 -20.51
N ASP A 313 14.52 -11.73 -20.77
CA ASP A 313 15.33 -12.01 -21.95
C ASP A 313 14.46 -12.03 -23.21
N ASP A 314 13.32 -12.72 -23.15
CA ASP A 314 12.35 -12.85 -24.25
C ASP A 314 11.65 -11.53 -24.59
N MET A 315 11.49 -10.62 -23.61
CA MET A 315 10.82 -9.34 -23.83
C MET A 315 11.71 -8.36 -24.60
N GLY A 316 11.32 -8.04 -25.84
CA GLY A 316 12.01 -7.05 -26.66
C GLY A 316 11.86 -5.61 -26.16
N ASP A 317 12.76 -4.73 -26.60
CA ASP A 317 12.84 -3.32 -26.18
C ASP A 317 11.56 -2.52 -26.43
N LEU A 318 10.84 -2.82 -27.51
CA LEU A 318 9.58 -2.14 -27.82
C LEU A 318 8.47 -2.54 -26.85
N ALA A 319 8.33 -3.84 -26.56
CA ALA A 319 7.36 -4.36 -25.62
C ALA A 319 7.64 -3.84 -24.19
N ALA A 320 8.90 -3.93 -23.74
CA ALA A 320 9.32 -3.45 -22.42
C ALA A 320 8.99 -1.95 -22.22
N ARG A 321 9.23 -1.12 -23.24
CA ARG A 321 8.89 0.31 -23.22
C ARG A 321 7.40 0.57 -23.32
N GLY A 322 6.67 -0.23 -24.10
CA GLY A 322 5.22 -0.13 -24.21
C GLY A 322 4.53 -0.33 -22.87
N PHE A 323 5.03 -1.22 -22.01
CA PHE A 323 4.43 -1.47 -20.71
C PHE A 323 4.63 -0.36 -19.68
N THR A 324 5.65 0.49 -19.80
CA THR A 324 5.92 1.55 -18.80
C THR A 324 4.82 2.60 -18.74
N SER A 325 4.05 2.79 -19.82
CA SER A 325 2.94 3.74 -19.93
C SER A 325 1.56 3.09 -19.95
N THR A 326 1.45 1.81 -19.56
CA THR A 326 0.16 1.11 -19.46
C THR A 326 -0.23 0.88 -18.00
N THR A 327 -1.53 1.02 -17.70
CA THR A 327 -2.05 0.79 -16.34
C THR A 327 -2.13 -0.69 -15.98
N VAL A 328 -2.39 -1.56 -16.95
CA VAL A 328 -2.55 -3.00 -16.76
C VAL A 328 -1.16 -3.66 -16.67
N GLY A 329 -0.46 -3.76 -17.80
CA GLY A 329 0.85 -4.42 -17.86
C GLY A 329 1.95 -3.71 -17.08
N GLY A 330 1.89 -2.39 -16.96
CA GLY A 330 2.85 -1.61 -16.18
C GLY A 330 2.89 -1.99 -14.70
N THR A 331 1.79 -2.49 -14.11
CA THR A 331 1.80 -2.96 -12.71
C THR A 331 2.49 -4.32 -12.54
N VAL A 332 2.36 -5.20 -13.53
CA VAL A 332 3.11 -6.47 -13.57
C VAL A 332 4.59 -6.18 -13.78
N LEU A 333 4.93 -5.29 -14.71
CA LEU A 333 6.31 -4.87 -14.99
C LEU A 333 6.99 -4.30 -13.74
N GLN A 334 6.31 -3.42 -13.01
CA GLN A 334 6.82 -2.87 -11.75
C GLN A 334 7.08 -3.98 -10.71
N SER A 335 6.16 -4.93 -10.58
CA SER A 335 6.32 -6.07 -9.65
C SER A 335 7.53 -6.92 -10.04
N MET A 336 7.74 -7.18 -11.33
CA MET A 336 8.89 -7.93 -11.82
C MET A 336 10.21 -7.21 -11.50
N LEU A 337 10.32 -5.93 -11.81
CA LEU A 337 11.54 -5.14 -11.58
C LEU A 337 11.88 -5.01 -10.09
N GLU A 338 10.88 -4.82 -9.23
CA GLU A 338 11.09 -4.84 -7.78
C GLU A 338 11.62 -6.19 -7.29
N LEU A 339 11.02 -7.29 -7.75
CA LEU A 339 11.45 -8.64 -7.37
C LEU A 339 12.83 -9.00 -7.93
N GLN A 340 13.18 -8.52 -9.11
CA GLN A 340 14.53 -8.68 -9.67
C GLN A 340 15.56 -7.90 -8.85
N ALA A 341 15.26 -6.64 -8.49
CA ALA A 341 16.14 -5.79 -7.69
C ALA A 341 16.41 -6.37 -6.28
N GLU A 342 15.44 -7.07 -5.70
CA GLU A 342 15.61 -7.77 -4.41
C GLU A 342 16.55 -8.98 -4.49
N ARG A 343 16.76 -9.54 -5.69
CA ARG A 343 17.47 -10.82 -5.91
C ARG A 343 18.85 -10.63 -6.54
N ALA A 344 18.98 -9.70 -7.46
CA ALA A 344 20.20 -9.46 -8.22
C ALA A 344 20.32 -7.99 -8.64
N SER A 345 21.51 -7.62 -9.12
CA SER A 345 21.66 -6.34 -9.81
C SER A 345 20.82 -6.35 -11.08
N ILE A 346 20.01 -5.31 -11.26
CA ILE A 346 19.22 -5.08 -12.48
C ILE A 346 19.82 -3.96 -13.34
N GLU A 347 20.97 -3.42 -12.93
CA GLU A 347 21.61 -2.29 -13.59
C GLU A 347 22.77 -2.75 -14.48
N TYR A 348 22.44 -3.44 -15.56
CA TYR A 348 23.42 -3.88 -16.57
C TYR A 348 22.86 -3.73 -17.99
N PRO A 349 23.73 -3.69 -19.02
CA PRO A 349 23.30 -3.53 -20.39
C PRO A 349 22.35 -4.62 -20.88
N GLY A 350 21.23 -4.20 -21.47
CA GLY A 350 20.19 -5.11 -21.96
C GLY A 350 19.31 -5.74 -20.88
N SER A 351 19.51 -5.40 -19.60
CA SER A 351 18.54 -5.73 -18.54
C SER A 351 17.15 -5.17 -18.86
N LEU A 352 16.10 -5.75 -18.27
CA LEU A 352 14.74 -5.24 -18.44
C LEU A 352 14.62 -3.76 -18.05
N LEU A 353 15.30 -3.32 -16.98
CA LEU A 353 15.34 -1.92 -16.59
C LEU A 353 16.02 -1.03 -17.66
N ASP A 354 17.14 -1.49 -18.22
CA ASP A 354 17.85 -0.76 -19.28
C ASP A 354 17.03 -0.66 -20.57
N LYS A 355 16.31 -1.74 -20.95
CA LYS A 355 15.34 -1.75 -22.06
C LYS A 355 14.24 -0.71 -21.83
N CYS A 356 13.64 -0.70 -20.62
CA CYS A 356 12.62 0.28 -20.25
C CYS A 356 13.14 1.72 -20.23
N LEU A 357 14.42 1.95 -19.90
CA LEU A 357 15.02 3.29 -19.84
C LEU A 357 15.82 3.67 -21.10
N MET A 358 15.65 2.95 -22.21
CA MET A 358 16.33 3.20 -23.50
C MET A 358 17.86 3.33 -23.36
N GLY A 359 18.49 2.38 -22.69
CA GLY A 359 19.96 2.36 -22.58
C GLY A 359 20.52 3.33 -21.53
N LEU A 360 19.70 3.95 -20.68
CA LEU A 360 20.17 4.91 -19.67
C LEU A 360 21.09 4.25 -18.64
N VAL A 361 20.81 3.00 -18.28
CA VAL A 361 21.63 2.23 -17.34
C VAL A 361 22.98 1.94 -17.99
N SER A 362 22.97 1.56 -19.27
CA SER A 362 24.16 1.29 -20.08
C SER A 362 25.06 2.50 -20.35
N ALA A 363 24.52 3.72 -20.30
CA ALA A 363 25.30 4.93 -20.55
C ALA A 363 26.38 5.09 -19.47
N LYS A 364 27.66 5.16 -19.85
CA LYS A 364 28.76 5.26 -18.86
C LYS A 364 28.72 6.60 -18.13
N ASP A 365 28.67 7.67 -18.91
CA ASP A 365 28.67 9.06 -18.42
C ASP A 365 27.51 9.89 -18.98
N ILE A 366 27.34 11.13 -18.50
CA ILE A 366 26.30 12.07 -18.94
C ILE A 366 26.41 12.38 -20.45
N SER A 367 27.63 12.42 -21.01
CA SER A 367 27.83 12.62 -22.46
C SER A 367 27.24 11.48 -23.28
N ASP A 368 27.48 10.24 -22.86
CA ASP A 368 26.93 9.02 -23.47
C ASP A 368 25.42 8.91 -23.21
N ALA A 369 24.96 9.63 -22.20
CA ALA A 369 23.57 9.73 -21.84
C ALA A 369 22.79 10.80 -22.64
N ASN A 370 23.42 11.56 -23.53
CA ASN A 370 22.67 12.48 -24.38
C ASN A 370 22.02 11.71 -25.53
N ASN A 371 20.70 11.53 -25.48
CA ASN A 371 19.92 10.86 -26.50
C ASN A 371 18.54 11.51 -26.63
N ALA A 372 18.35 12.30 -27.68
CA ALA A 372 17.13 13.10 -27.87
C ALA A 372 15.83 12.26 -27.87
N ARG A 373 15.87 11.02 -28.40
CA ARG A 373 14.71 10.14 -28.42
C ARG A 373 14.37 9.66 -27.01
N ARG A 374 15.38 9.23 -26.25
CA ARG A 374 15.22 8.85 -24.85
C ARG A 374 14.77 10.02 -24.00
N ASP A 375 15.34 11.21 -24.22
CA ASP A 375 15.01 12.39 -23.44
C ASP A 375 13.54 12.79 -23.64
N ALA A 376 13.05 12.74 -24.88
CA ALA A 376 11.64 12.96 -25.18
C ALA A 376 10.75 11.91 -24.48
N TYR A 377 11.16 10.63 -24.53
CA TYR A 377 10.42 9.52 -23.90
C TYR A 377 10.36 9.63 -22.37
N ILE A 378 11.49 9.89 -21.70
CA ILE A 378 11.52 10.04 -20.24
C ILE A 378 10.74 11.28 -19.81
N LYS A 379 10.85 12.41 -20.52
CA LYS A 379 10.04 13.61 -20.24
C LYS A 379 8.55 13.34 -20.36
N MET A 380 8.12 12.60 -21.39
CA MET A 380 6.75 12.13 -21.52
C MET A 380 6.32 11.28 -20.32
N MET A 381 7.14 10.31 -19.90
CA MET A 381 6.83 9.47 -18.73
C MET A 381 6.73 10.25 -17.41
N ILE A 382 7.53 11.30 -17.22
CA ILE A 382 7.48 12.14 -16.01
C ILE A 382 6.10 12.80 -15.85
N GLU A 383 5.45 13.14 -16.96
CA GLU A 383 4.16 13.83 -16.99
C GLU A 383 2.97 12.90 -17.25
N ASP A 384 3.20 11.67 -17.69
CA ASP A 384 2.16 10.64 -17.87
C ASP A 384 1.75 9.97 -16.55
N VAL A 385 0.48 9.60 -16.41
CA VAL A 385 -0.04 8.98 -15.18
C VAL A 385 0.61 7.62 -14.95
N ALA A 386 0.66 6.74 -15.96
CA ALA A 386 1.26 5.41 -15.81
C ALA A 386 2.79 5.49 -15.75
N GLY A 387 3.40 6.28 -16.65
CA GLY A 387 4.83 6.53 -16.70
C GLY A 387 5.39 7.12 -15.41
N SER A 388 4.65 8.01 -14.75
CA SER A 388 5.09 8.61 -13.49
C SER A 388 5.10 7.59 -12.34
N HIS A 389 4.18 6.63 -12.34
CA HIS A 389 4.21 5.51 -11.38
C HIS A 389 5.38 4.59 -11.63
N PHE A 390 5.65 4.25 -12.90
CA PHE A 390 6.85 3.50 -13.28
C PHE A 390 8.13 4.21 -12.82
N LEU A 391 8.28 5.52 -13.09
CA LEU A 391 9.45 6.28 -12.67
C LEU A 391 9.57 6.39 -11.14
N GLN A 392 8.47 6.50 -10.40
CA GLN A 392 8.51 6.45 -8.94
C GLN A 392 9.10 5.13 -8.43
N MET A 393 8.76 4.00 -9.05
CA MET A 393 9.33 2.69 -8.76
C MET A 393 10.81 2.63 -9.15
N VAL A 394 11.20 3.18 -10.31
CA VAL A 394 12.63 3.28 -10.71
C VAL A 394 13.45 4.05 -9.66
N MET A 395 12.95 5.17 -9.12
CA MET A 395 13.65 5.90 -8.04
C MET A 395 13.86 5.05 -6.78
N LYS A 396 12.90 4.17 -6.47
CA LYS A 396 12.96 3.26 -5.32
C LYS A 396 14.07 2.22 -5.50
N ILE A 397 14.08 1.52 -6.63
CA ILE A 397 14.99 0.39 -6.85
C ILE A 397 16.37 0.78 -7.42
N GLY A 398 16.49 1.96 -8.03
CA GLY A 398 17.72 2.42 -8.65
C GLY A 398 18.88 2.64 -7.67
N SER A 399 20.10 2.52 -8.18
CA SER A 399 21.37 2.79 -7.53
C SER A 399 21.58 4.29 -7.31
N SER A 400 22.63 4.64 -6.56
CA SER A 400 23.01 6.05 -6.39
C SER A 400 23.41 6.65 -7.74
N GLU A 401 24.06 5.88 -8.60
CA GLU A 401 24.56 6.29 -9.91
C GLU A 401 23.41 6.56 -10.88
N LEU A 402 22.46 5.64 -11.01
CA LEU A 402 21.28 5.81 -11.86
C LEU A 402 20.43 6.99 -11.40
N LEU A 403 20.21 7.11 -10.09
CA LEU A 403 19.45 8.22 -9.52
C LEU A 403 20.12 9.57 -9.79
N GLN A 404 21.46 9.63 -9.72
CA GLN A 404 22.22 10.82 -10.04
C GLN A 404 22.07 11.20 -11.52
N LYS A 405 22.19 10.23 -12.45
CA LYS A 405 22.01 10.46 -13.88
C LYS A 405 20.60 11.00 -14.18
N LEU A 406 19.57 10.37 -13.62
CA LEU A 406 18.19 10.83 -13.75
C LEU A 406 18.05 12.27 -13.24
N TYR A 407 18.58 12.55 -12.04
CA TYR A 407 18.54 13.88 -11.45
C TYR A 407 19.19 14.93 -12.36
N ASP A 408 20.43 14.70 -12.79
CA ASP A 408 21.20 15.68 -13.55
C ASP A 408 20.61 15.94 -14.94
N LEU A 409 20.04 14.93 -15.60
CA LEU A 409 19.48 15.05 -16.95
C LEU A 409 18.07 15.65 -16.97
N TYR A 410 17.20 15.24 -16.03
CA TYR A 410 15.76 15.49 -16.15
C TYR A 410 15.19 16.40 -15.06
N PHE A 411 15.80 16.44 -13.87
CA PHE A 411 15.25 17.18 -12.74
C PHE A 411 16.01 18.47 -12.43
N ARG A 412 17.35 18.43 -12.39
CA ARG A 412 18.20 19.59 -12.13
C ARG A 412 17.88 20.68 -13.17
N GLY A 413 17.63 21.90 -12.69
CA GLY A 413 17.17 23.02 -13.52
C GLY A 413 15.66 23.06 -13.79
N ASN A 414 14.97 21.91 -13.77
CA ASN A 414 13.52 21.80 -14.04
C ASN A 414 12.66 21.55 -12.78
N LEU A 415 13.28 21.39 -11.61
CA LEU A 415 12.60 21.06 -10.34
C LEU A 415 11.38 21.94 -10.06
N LYS A 416 11.45 23.24 -10.35
CA LYS A 416 10.32 24.15 -10.16
C LYS A 416 9.10 23.73 -10.97
N ALA A 417 9.25 23.53 -12.28
CA ALA A 417 8.13 23.10 -13.13
C ALA A 417 7.58 21.74 -12.68
N LEU A 418 8.47 20.78 -12.42
CA LEU A 418 8.09 19.41 -12.05
C LEU A 418 7.40 19.32 -10.68
N ALA A 419 7.87 20.06 -9.68
CA ALA A 419 7.32 20.01 -8.33
C ALA A 419 5.91 20.62 -8.23
N PHE A 420 5.55 21.55 -9.11
CA PHE A 420 4.20 22.12 -9.19
C PHE A 420 3.27 21.38 -10.15
N HIS A 421 3.78 20.52 -11.03
CA HIS A 421 2.97 19.76 -11.98
C HIS A 421 2.06 18.73 -11.27
N PRO A 422 0.77 18.59 -11.65
CA PRO A 422 -0.18 17.66 -11.00
C PRO A 422 0.26 16.20 -10.94
N ILE A 423 1.09 15.75 -11.88
CA ILE A 423 1.56 14.36 -11.97
C ILE A 423 3.03 14.27 -11.52
N SER A 424 3.90 15.09 -12.10
CA SER A 424 5.36 15.00 -11.90
C SER A 424 5.80 15.27 -10.46
N ASN A 425 5.00 16.01 -9.68
CA ASN A 425 5.27 16.23 -8.26
C ASN A 425 5.42 14.92 -7.45
N PHE A 426 4.75 13.85 -7.86
CA PHE A 426 4.89 12.54 -7.21
C PHE A 426 6.22 11.86 -7.57
N VAL A 427 6.71 12.05 -8.80
CA VAL A 427 8.05 11.60 -9.21
C VAL A 427 9.12 12.37 -8.43
N VAL A 428 8.96 13.68 -8.27
CA VAL A 428 9.85 14.52 -7.44
C VAL A 428 9.85 14.05 -5.97
N GLN A 429 8.67 13.77 -5.40
CA GLN A 429 8.57 13.22 -4.05
C GLN A 429 9.28 11.87 -3.92
N SER A 430 9.13 10.97 -4.90
CA SER A 430 9.81 9.67 -4.87
C SER A 430 11.33 9.82 -5.04
N LEU A 431 11.79 10.68 -5.94
CA LEU A 431 13.20 11.03 -6.09
C LEU A 431 13.79 11.49 -4.75
N PHE A 432 13.13 12.41 -4.07
CA PHE A 432 13.59 12.92 -2.78
C PHE A 432 13.57 11.84 -1.70
N SER A 433 12.45 11.11 -1.57
CA SER A 433 12.27 10.05 -0.58
C SER A 433 13.32 8.93 -0.74
N ASN A 434 13.85 8.74 -1.95
CA ASN A 434 14.81 7.70 -2.29
C ASN A 434 16.23 8.21 -2.54
N ALA A 435 16.59 9.43 -2.14
CA ALA A 435 17.97 9.90 -2.17
C ALA A 435 18.93 8.85 -1.56
N LYS A 436 20.02 8.49 -2.25
CA LYS A 436 20.86 7.35 -1.88
C LYS A 436 22.09 7.75 -1.06
N SER A 437 22.46 9.03 -1.09
CA SER A 437 23.61 9.57 -0.34
C SER A 437 23.33 10.95 0.23
N GLU A 438 24.09 11.32 1.27
CA GLU A 438 24.03 12.66 1.87
C GLU A 438 24.29 13.76 0.85
N ARG A 439 25.28 13.56 -0.03
CA ARG A 439 25.63 14.52 -1.09
C ARG A 439 24.45 14.76 -2.04
N GLN A 440 23.76 13.69 -2.43
CA GLN A 440 22.54 13.79 -3.25
C GLN A 440 21.45 14.57 -2.54
N LEU A 441 21.16 14.21 -1.29
CA LEU A 441 20.14 14.88 -0.50
C LEU A 441 20.42 16.38 -0.38
N LYS A 442 21.65 16.77 -0.05
CA LYS A 442 22.04 18.18 0.05
C LYS A 442 21.89 18.91 -1.29
N SER A 443 22.28 18.30 -2.41
CA SER A 443 22.05 18.87 -3.74
C SER A 443 20.56 19.03 -4.09
N MET A 444 19.70 18.12 -3.60
CA MET A 444 18.26 18.20 -3.79
C MET A 444 17.63 19.31 -2.93
N ILE A 445 18.05 19.42 -1.66
CA ILE A 445 17.63 20.50 -0.75
C ILE A 445 18.01 21.86 -1.34
N GLU A 446 19.25 22.02 -1.80
CA GLU A 446 19.73 23.25 -2.45
C GLU A 446 18.87 23.63 -3.67
N GLY A 447 18.54 22.66 -4.52
CA GLY A 447 17.71 22.87 -5.71
C GLY A 447 16.29 23.33 -5.38
N VAL A 448 15.75 22.95 -4.22
CA VAL A 448 14.38 23.27 -3.78
C VAL A 448 14.32 24.46 -2.82
N ALA A 449 15.41 24.79 -2.13
CA ALA A 449 15.44 25.85 -1.13
C ALA A 449 14.79 27.18 -1.57
N PRO A 450 15.01 27.67 -2.82
CA PRO A 450 14.38 28.92 -3.29
C PRO A 450 12.85 28.87 -3.42
N MET A 451 12.25 27.69 -3.44
CA MET A 451 10.81 27.49 -3.68
C MET A 451 10.08 26.77 -2.54
N VAL A 452 10.73 26.53 -1.39
CA VAL A 452 10.12 25.86 -0.24
C VAL A 452 8.84 26.58 0.21
N GLY A 453 8.85 27.91 0.29
CA GLY A 453 7.65 28.69 0.63
C GLY A 453 6.51 28.44 -0.35
N ASP A 454 6.77 28.59 -1.65
CA ASP A 454 5.79 28.31 -2.69
C ASP A 454 5.24 26.88 -2.61
N LEU A 455 6.08 25.88 -2.32
CA LEU A 455 5.63 24.48 -2.18
C LEU A 455 4.68 24.30 -0.99
N LEU A 456 4.96 24.94 0.15
CA LEU A 456 4.11 24.86 1.33
C LEU A 456 2.74 25.50 1.07
N PHE A 457 2.72 26.69 0.43
CA PHE A 457 1.50 27.48 0.30
C PHE A 457 0.68 27.19 -0.97
N LYS A 458 1.29 26.70 -2.05
CA LYS A 458 0.60 26.36 -3.32
C LYS A 458 0.26 24.87 -3.43
N ASN A 459 -0.16 24.28 -2.30
CA ASN A 459 -0.68 22.91 -2.22
C ASN A 459 0.32 21.80 -2.67
N ARG A 460 1.62 21.98 -2.42
CA ARG A 460 2.66 20.95 -2.62
C ARG A 460 3.50 20.64 -1.35
N PRO A 461 2.94 20.62 -0.12
CA PRO A 461 3.72 20.35 1.08
C PRO A 461 4.31 18.93 1.12
N GLY A 462 3.75 17.99 0.36
CA GLY A 462 4.28 16.63 0.22
C GLY A 462 5.72 16.59 -0.31
N VAL A 463 6.10 17.54 -1.18
CA VAL A 463 7.46 17.67 -1.71
C VAL A 463 8.45 18.02 -0.59
N VAL A 464 8.08 18.95 0.28
CA VAL A 464 8.89 19.32 1.46
C VAL A 464 8.94 18.16 2.44
N ARG A 465 7.80 17.51 2.71
CA ARG A 465 7.73 16.34 3.59
C ARG A 465 8.66 15.21 3.13
N ALA A 466 8.75 14.93 1.83
CA ALA A 466 9.66 13.93 1.28
C ALA A 466 11.14 14.25 1.58
N LEU A 467 11.53 15.53 1.57
CA LEU A 467 12.88 15.93 1.98
C LEU A 467 13.10 15.73 3.49
N VAL A 468 12.12 16.06 4.33
CA VAL A 468 12.21 15.84 5.79
C VAL A 468 12.39 14.35 6.08
N ASP A 469 11.59 13.48 5.47
CA ASP A 469 11.69 12.03 5.64
C ASP A 469 13.06 11.49 5.20
N SER A 470 13.61 12.02 4.10
CA SER A 470 14.96 11.65 3.66
C SER A 470 16.06 12.18 4.55
N CYS A 471 15.91 13.34 5.18
CA CYS A 471 16.86 13.83 6.19
C CYS A 471 16.90 12.87 7.39
N VAL A 472 15.75 12.35 7.83
CA VAL A 472 15.69 11.33 8.88
C VAL A 472 16.40 10.05 8.44
N ARG A 473 16.09 9.55 7.23
CA ARG A 473 16.63 8.27 6.74
C ARG A 473 18.15 8.29 6.49
N LEU A 474 18.68 9.39 5.98
CA LEU A 474 20.11 9.54 5.66
C LEU A 474 20.92 10.21 6.77
N GLU A 475 20.27 10.57 7.87
CA GLU A 475 20.87 11.27 9.00
C GLU A 475 21.65 12.55 8.64
N SER A 476 21.16 13.30 7.65
CA SER A 476 21.89 14.45 7.06
C SER A 476 20.94 15.50 6.48
N GLY A 477 21.43 16.72 6.22
CA GLY A 477 20.66 17.80 5.58
C GLY A 477 19.69 18.56 6.50
N TYR A 478 19.74 18.32 7.81
CA TYR A 478 18.80 18.89 8.77
C TYR A 478 18.81 20.42 8.80
N LEU A 479 19.99 21.03 9.00
CA LEU A 479 20.13 22.48 9.13
C LEU A 479 19.88 23.17 7.80
N GLU A 480 20.33 22.57 6.70
CA GLU A 480 20.07 23.06 5.35
C GLU A 480 18.56 23.16 5.09
N LEU A 481 17.79 22.13 5.47
CA LEU A 481 16.34 22.12 5.32
C LEU A 481 15.64 23.09 6.27
N ILE A 482 16.06 23.19 7.54
CA ILE A 482 15.50 24.16 8.50
C ILE A 482 15.73 25.60 8.01
N ASN A 483 16.91 25.91 7.49
CA ASN A 483 17.20 27.23 6.92
C ASN A 483 16.33 27.51 5.68
N ALA A 484 16.11 26.51 4.82
CA ALA A 484 15.21 26.63 3.69
C ALA A 484 13.75 26.88 4.13
N LEU A 485 13.29 26.22 5.21
CA LEU A 485 11.99 26.47 5.82
C LEU A 485 11.88 27.90 6.35
N TYR A 486 12.86 28.40 7.09
CA TYR A 486 12.86 29.78 7.58
C TYR A 486 12.73 30.80 6.44
N ASN A 487 13.52 30.62 5.39
CA ASN A 487 13.46 31.49 4.22
C ASN A 487 12.09 31.39 3.52
N GLY A 488 11.56 30.18 3.33
CA GLY A 488 10.27 29.94 2.69
C GLY A 488 9.07 30.46 3.49
N LEU A 489 9.13 30.40 4.82
CA LEU A 489 8.10 30.91 5.73
C LEU A 489 8.21 32.43 5.96
N GLY A 490 9.28 33.07 5.48
CA GLY A 490 9.53 34.49 5.67
C GLY A 490 10.03 34.86 7.08
N ALA A 491 10.63 33.92 7.81
CA ALA A 491 11.13 34.11 9.18
C ALA A 491 12.64 34.39 9.20
N LYS A 492 13.02 35.67 9.23
CA LYS A 492 14.39 36.16 9.12
C LYS A 492 15.02 36.47 10.49
N SER A 493 14.30 37.12 11.38
CA SER A 493 14.79 37.51 12.71
C SER A 493 14.66 36.38 13.74
N ALA A 494 15.38 36.47 14.86
CA ALA A 494 15.27 35.47 15.94
C ALA A 494 13.85 35.39 16.52
N ALA A 495 13.16 36.51 16.65
CA ALA A 495 11.76 36.57 17.11
C ALA A 495 10.82 35.86 16.11
N GLU A 496 10.99 36.14 14.81
CA GLU A 496 10.23 35.48 13.75
C GLU A 496 10.45 33.97 13.71
N ARG A 497 11.70 33.53 13.88
CA ARG A 497 12.07 32.12 13.94
C ARG A 497 11.49 31.40 15.16
N GLY A 498 11.20 32.14 16.23
CA GLY A 498 10.46 31.66 17.39
C GLY A 498 9.02 31.24 17.09
N GLU A 499 8.47 31.59 15.91
CA GLU A 499 7.13 31.20 15.48
C GLU A 499 7.10 29.95 14.58
N LEU A 500 8.25 29.32 14.30
CA LEU A 500 8.36 28.16 13.39
C LEU A 500 7.24 27.12 13.56
N ILE A 501 6.93 26.73 14.79
CA ILE A 501 5.90 25.72 15.05
C ILE A 501 4.50 26.20 14.65
N ASN A 502 4.17 27.47 14.88
CA ASN A 502 2.88 28.07 14.47
C ASN A 502 2.82 28.19 12.94
N LEU A 503 3.88 28.72 12.33
CA LEU A 503 3.95 28.91 10.87
C LEU A 503 3.78 27.58 10.13
N LEU A 504 4.38 26.49 10.63
CA LEU A 504 4.20 25.15 10.09
C LEU A 504 2.82 24.57 10.42
N ALA A 505 2.33 24.69 11.66
CA ALA A 505 1.07 24.08 12.08
C ALA A 505 -0.13 24.64 11.30
N PHE A 506 -0.10 25.93 10.98
CA PHE A 506 -1.13 26.63 10.23
C PHE A 506 -0.82 26.73 8.72
N LEU A 507 0.41 26.40 8.31
CA LEU A 507 0.95 26.60 6.95
C LEU A 507 0.68 28.00 6.41
N ILE A 508 1.19 29.01 7.12
CA ILE A 508 1.11 30.42 6.72
C ILE A 508 2.49 31.09 6.82
N THR A 509 2.66 32.20 6.11
CA THR A 509 3.88 33.01 6.23
C THR A 509 3.92 33.77 7.54
N TYR A 510 5.11 34.22 7.97
CA TYR A 510 5.23 35.08 9.14
C TYR A 510 4.44 36.39 8.97
N ALA A 511 4.47 37.00 7.78
CA ALA A 511 3.75 38.23 7.51
C ALA A 511 2.23 38.06 7.68
N GLU A 512 1.67 36.94 7.26
CA GLU A 512 0.26 36.63 7.47
C GLU A 512 -0.04 36.30 8.94
N PHE A 513 0.80 35.51 9.60
CA PHE A 513 0.65 35.16 11.02
C PHE A 513 0.62 36.41 11.91
N ALA A 514 1.56 37.34 11.70
CA ALA A 514 1.65 38.57 12.49
C ALA A 514 0.42 39.47 12.39
N ASN A 515 -0.33 39.38 11.29
CA ASN A 515 -1.55 40.15 11.04
C ASN A 515 -2.84 39.36 11.33
N SER A 516 -2.73 38.10 11.74
CA SER A 516 -3.87 37.20 11.95
C SER A 516 -4.31 37.17 13.42
N ASP A 517 -5.62 37.03 13.65
CA ASP A 517 -6.14 36.62 14.95
C ASP A 517 -5.84 35.13 15.17
N TYR A 518 -4.96 34.84 16.12
CA TYR A 518 -4.53 33.47 16.46
C TYR A 518 -5.71 32.51 16.66
N ASN A 519 -6.78 32.97 17.32
CA ASN A 519 -7.93 32.12 17.66
C ASN A 519 -8.76 31.72 16.43
N ARG A 520 -8.54 32.35 15.29
CA ARG A 520 -9.19 32.03 14.01
C ARG A 520 -8.32 31.19 13.08
N LEU A 521 -7.05 30.98 13.43
CA LEU A 521 -6.15 30.14 12.65
C LEU A 521 -6.59 28.68 12.71
N GLN A 522 -6.46 27.99 11.58
CA GLN A 522 -6.87 26.60 11.45
C GLN A 522 -5.65 25.73 11.17
N PHE A 523 -5.48 24.68 11.96
CA PHE A 523 -4.45 23.68 11.72
C PHE A 523 -4.58 23.05 10.34
N LYS A 524 -3.44 22.83 9.70
CA LYS A 524 -3.37 22.09 8.45
C LYS A 524 -2.74 20.72 8.72
N ILE A 525 -3.42 19.66 8.29
CA ILE A 525 -2.95 18.27 8.45
C ILE A 525 -1.53 18.12 7.89
N GLN A 526 -1.25 18.69 6.71
CA GLN A 526 0.07 18.64 6.09
C GLN A 526 1.15 19.34 6.92
N GLY A 527 0.82 20.44 7.56
CA GLY A 527 1.69 21.14 8.50
C GLY A 527 2.02 20.30 9.73
N SER A 528 0.98 19.71 10.35
CA SER A 528 1.13 18.77 11.46
C SER A 528 2.02 17.57 11.07
N LEU A 529 1.82 16.99 9.89
CA LEU A 529 2.68 15.92 9.39
C LEU A 529 4.13 16.39 9.24
N ILE A 530 4.40 17.53 8.62
CA ILE A 530 5.79 18.06 8.50
C ILE A 530 6.44 18.20 9.87
N ILE A 531 5.75 18.81 10.84
CA ILE A 531 6.23 18.95 12.22
C ILE A 531 6.55 17.57 12.83
N GLN A 532 5.65 16.61 12.69
CA GLN A 532 5.84 15.25 13.22
C GLN A 532 7.09 14.55 12.66
N ALA A 533 7.47 14.84 11.41
CA ALA A 533 8.74 14.32 10.86
C ALA A 533 9.96 15.11 11.33
N ILE A 534 9.88 16.44 11.45
CA ILE A 534 10.99 17.24 12.01
C ILE A 534 11.28 16.81 13.45
N LEU A 535 10.26 16.38 14.21
CA LEU A 535 10.43 15.81 15.55
C LEU A 535 11.30 14.53 15.59
N GLN A 536 11.63 13.93 14.44
CA GLN A 536 12.59 12.82 14.33
C GLN A 536 14.02 13.28 14.01
N PHE A 537 14.29 14.59 13.88
CA PHE A 537 15.64 15.11 13.73
C PHE A 537 16.40 15.03 15.07
N PRO A 538 17.70 14.72 15.08
CA PRO A 538 18.55 14.80 16.26
C PRO A 538 19.16 16.20 16.44
N GLY A 539 19.53 16.53 17.68
CA GLY A 539 20.37 17.69 18.02
C GLY A 539 19.90 19.01 17.41
N ASP A 540 20.83 19.76 16.82
CA ASP A 540 20.66 21.09 16.25
C ASP A 540 19.57 21.18 15.16
N GLY A 541 19.17 20.05 14.55
CA GLY A 541 18.05 20.01 13.60
C GLY A 541 16.68 20.13 14.26
N LEU A 542 16.56 19.69 15.51
CA LEU A 542 15.33 19.67 16.30
C LEU A 542 15.17 20.89 17.21
N GLU A 543 16.29 21.41 17.74
CA GLU A 543 16.31 22.57 18.64
C GLU A 543 15.46 23.74 18.14
N PRO A 544 15.55 24.16 16.86
CA PRO A 544 14.75 25.28 16.33
C PRO A 544 13.23 25.12 16.49
N LEU A 545 12.74 23.88 16.35
CA LEU A 545 11.32 23.57 16.51
C LEU A 545 10.91 23.52 17.99
N MET A 546 11.76 22.93 18.84
CA MET A 546 11.49 22.83 20.28
C MET A 546 11.56 24.18 20.98
N ASP A 547 12.52 25.03 20.61
CA ASP A 547 12.62 26.40 21.11
C ASP A 547 11.40 27.22 20.70
N SER A 548 10.98 27.08 19.45
CA SER A 548 9.74 27.69 18.97
C SER A 548 8.50 27.18 19.71
N TYR A 549 8.43 25.90 20.08
CA TYR A 549 7.34 25.37 20.91
C TYR A 549 7.31 26.00 22.31
N PHE A 550 8.46 26.08 22.97
CA PHE A 550 8.53 26.59 24.35
C PHE A 550 8.44 28.11 24.46
N SER A 551 8.62 28.86 23.37
CA SER A 551 8.38 30.31 23.33
C SER A 551 6.90 30.68 23.23
N GLN A 552 6.02 29.71 22.97
CA GLN A 552 4.59 29.96 22.79
C GLN A 552 3.85 30.22 24.11
N ASP A 553 2.76 30.98 24.00
CA ASP A 553 1.81 31.17 25.09
C ASP A 553 1.24 29.80 25.54
N PRO A 554 1.38 29.44 26.84
CA PRO A 554 0.85 28.20 27.38
C PRO A 554 -0.65 27.99 27.15
N GLU A 555 -1.46 29.05 27.14
CA GLU A 555 -2.90 28.94 26.88
C GLU A 555 -3.18 28.58 25.42
N LYS A 556 -2.38 29.11 24.49
CA LYS A 556 -2.44 28.73 23.08
C LYS A 556 -2.05 27.27 22.90
N ILE A 557 -0.94 26.82 23.48
CA ILE A 557 -0.53 25.41 23.41
C ILE A 557 -1.58 24.48 24.04
N PHE A 558 -2.23 24.90 25.12
CA PHE A 558 -3.31 24.12 25.72
C PHE A 558 -4.48 23.90 24.74
N SER A 559 -4.81 24.89 23.92
CA SER A 559 -5.84 24.75 22.87
C SER A 559 -5.48 23.68 21.82
N TRP A 560 -4.18 23.46 21.54
CA TRP A 560 -3.71 22.45 20.57
C TRP A 560 -4.07 21.04 21.04
N CYS A 561 -4.04 20.80 22.35
CA CYS A 561 -4.35 19.50 22.93
C CYS A 561 -5.80 19.06 22.66
N LYS A 562 -6.69 19.99 22.32
CA LYS A 562 -8.11 19.73 22.00
C LYS A 562 -8.43 19.83 20.51
N ASP A 563 -7.41 19.95 19.66
CA ASP A 563 -7.55 19.97 18.20
C ASP A 563 -7.13 18.63 17.58
N PRO A 564 -7.81 18.10 16.55
CA PRO A 564 -7.42 16.85 15.89
C PRO A 564 -5.99 16.81 15.33
N SER A 565 -5.48 17.93 14.81
CA SER A 565 -4.13 18.04 14.24
C SER A 565 -3.12 18.52 15.26
N GLY A 566 -3.51 19.50 16.10
CA GLY A 566 -2.69 20.04 17.19
C GLY A 566 -2.31 18.97 18.21
N SER A 567 -3.27 18.13 18.61
CA SER A 567 -3.04 17.05 19.59
C SER A 567 -1.98 16.07 19.08
N ARG A 568 -2.00 15.72 17.80
CA ARG A 568 -0.99 14.83 17.19
C ARG A 568 0.42 15.42 17.22
N ILE A 569 0.57 16.74 17.17
CA ILE A 569 1.88 17.40 17.34
C ILE A 569 2.38 17.21 18.77
N ILE A 570 1.55 17.49 19.77
CA ILE A 570 1.92 17.34 21.19
C ILE A 570 2.24 15.87 21.52
N GLU A 571 1.42 14.95 21.02
CA GLU A 571 1.64 13.52 21.15
C GLU A 571 2.98 13.09 20.54
N ALA A 572 3.32 13.61 19.35
CA ALA A 572 4.59 13.31 18.70
C ALA A 572 5.80 13.88 19.46
N ILE A 573 5.69 15.06 20.10
CA ILE A 573 6.74 15.61 20.96
C ILE A 573 7.02 14.66 22.13
N LEU A 574 5.97 14.18 22.79
CA LEU A 574 6.09 13.25 23.93
C LEU A 574 6.65 11.88 23.51
N LYS A 575 6.26 11.38 22.33
CA LYS A 575 6.66 10.04 21.84
C LYS A 575 8.01 10.02 21.13
N SER A 576 8.49 11.13 20.59
CA SER A 576 9.76 11.16 19.84
C SER A 576 10.94 10.71 20.70
N LYS A 577 11.84 9.89 20.13
CA LYS A 577 13.07 9.47 20.80
C LYS A 577 14.13 10.58 20.82
N GLN A 578 14.03 11.54 19.91
CA GLN A 578 15.01 12.63 19.76
C GLN A 578 14.76 13.79 20.73
N VAL A 579 13.51 13.96 21.18
CA VAL A 579 13.17 15.01 22.15
C VAL A 579 13.80 14.68 23.53
N PRO A 580 14.63 15.57 24.10
CA PRO A 580 15.28 15.34 25.39
C PRO A 580 14.29 15.14 26.54
N ALA A 581 14.66 14.31 27.53
CA ALA A 581 13.81 14.03 28.69
C ALA A 581 13.43 15.30 29.48
N ASN A 582 14.35 16.28 29.57
CA ASN A 582 14.08 17.57 30.22
C ASN A 582 13.00 18.36 29.47
N SER A 583 13.03 18.38 28.15
CA SER A 583 12.00 19.01 27.33
C SER A 583 10.66 18.32 27.49
N LYS A 584 10.62 16.99 27.50
CA LYS A 584 9.38 16.24 27.79
C LYS A 584 8.84 16.55 29.18
N ARG A 585 9.71 16.66 30.19
CA ARG A 585 9.31 17.07 31.54
C ARG A 585 8.69 18.46 31.55
N ARG A 586 9.25 19.43 30.83
CA ARG A 586 8.66 20.77 30.68
C ARG A 586 7.27 20.72 30.05
N VAL A 587 7.06 19.90 29.02
CA VAL A 587 5.73 19.68 28.41
C VAL A 587 4.74 19.14 29.43
N LEU A 588 5.15 18.15 30.24
CA LEU A 588 4.31 17.63 31.33
C LEU A 588 3.95 18.75 32.33
N GLU A 589 4.93 19.56 32.73
CA GLU A 589 4.74 20.66 33.67
C GLU A 589 3.79 21.75 33.15
N GLN A 590 3.79 22.04 31.85
CA GLN A 590 2.89 23.02 31.21
C GLN A 590 1.39 22.66 31.33
N HIS A 591 1.05 21.38 31.52
CA HIS A 591 -0.34 20.92 31.62
C HIS A 591 -0.80 20.65 33.06
N LEU A 592 0.07 20.85 34.06
CA LEU A 592 -0.31 20.77 35.47
C LEU A 592 -1.43 21.76 35.80
N GLY A 593 -2.35 21.32 36.64
CA GLY A 593 -3.59 22.00 37.01
C GLY A 593 -4.75 21.73 36.06
N ARG A 594 -4.50 21.16 34.87
CA ARG A 594 -5.50 21.03 33.79
C ARG A 594 -5.63 19.62 33.23
N TYR A 595 -5.01 18.61 33.83
CA TYR A 595 -5.09 17.23 33.34
C TYR A 595 -6.51 16.67 33.35
N ALA A 596 -7.31 16.99 34.38
CA ALA A 596 -8.71 16.58 34.44
C ALA A 596 -9.56 17.20 33.31
N GLU A 597 -9.25 18.43 32.89
CA GLU A 597 -9.92 19.08 31.76
C GLU A 597 -9.61 18.38 30.44
N LEU A 598 -8.33 18.05 30.20
CA LEU A 598 -7.90 17.31 29.01
C LEU A 598 -8.48 15.89 28.96
N ALA A 599 -8.53 15.19 30.10
CA ALA A 599 -9.06 13.83 30.18
C ALA A 599 -10.55 13.72 29.80
N MET A 600 -11.30 14.81 29.88
CA MET A 600 -12.72 14.88 29.47
C MET A 600 -12.91 15.22 27.99
N ASP A 601 -11.84 15.56 27.27
CA ASP A 601 -11.87 15.91 25.85
C ASP A 601 -11.55 14.70 24.96
N ARG A 602 -12.14 14.69 23.75
CA ARG A 602 -11.98 13.61 22.77
C ARG A 602 -10.56 13.45 22.25
N TYR A 603 -9.77 14.52 22.19
CA TYR A 603 -8.37 14.50 21.75
C TYR A 603 -7.44 14.67 22.94
N GLY A 604 -7.82 15.54 23.89
CA GLY A 604 -7.05 15.78 25.11
C GLY A 604 -6.82 14.53 25.93
N SER A 605 -7.77 13.59 25.96
CA SER A 605 -7.60 12.31 26.68
C SER A 605 -6.41 11.49 26.17
N HIS A 606 -6.17 11.48 24.86
CA HIS A 606 -4.99 10.86 24.27
C HIS A 606 -3.67 11.57 24.64
N ILE A 607 -3.72 12.89 24.84
CA ILE A 607 -2.56 13.65 25.35
C ILE A 607 -2.27 13.27 26.80
N VAL A 608 -3.30 13.09 27.63
CA VAL A 608 -3.11 12.63 29.01
C VAL A 608 -2.52 11.22 29.04
N ASP A 609 -2.98 10.31 28.18
CA ASP A 609 -2.38 8.98 28.03
C ASP A 609 -0.89 9.08 27.61
N ALA A 610 -0.56 9.92 26.62
CA ALA A 610 0.83 10.11 26.18
C ALA A 610 1.72 10.74 27.28
N CYS A 611 1.17 11.69 28.05
CA CYS A 611 1.82 12.27 29.21
C CYS A 611 2.07 11.20 30.28
N TRP A 612 1.07 10.37 30.55
CA TRP A 612 1.15 9.28 31.52
C TRP A 612 2.21 8.24 31.18
N GLU A 613 2.32 7.87 29.90
CA GLU A 613 3.35 6.93 29.42
C GLU A 613 4.78 7.47 29.48
N THR A 614 4.90 8.81 29.47
CA THR A 614 6.18 9.55 29.48
C THR A 614 6.59 9.95 30.89
N ALA A 615 5.62 10.14 31.79
CA ALA A 615 5.81 10.61 33.16
C ALA A 615 6.58 9.60 34.03
N ASP A 616 7.50 10.13 34.84
CA ASP A 616 8.09 9.39 35.96
C ASP A 616 7.06 9.15 37.08
N MET A 617 7.41 8.32 38.05
CA MET A 617 6.53 7.99 39.18
C MET A 617 6.02 9.23 39.93
N GLN A 618 6.88 10.22 40.18
CA GLN A 618 6.51 11.41 40.93
C GLN A 618 5.48 12.24 40.16
N PHE A 619 5.65 12.34 38.84
CA PHE A 619 4.76 13.09 37.98
C PHE A 619 3.42 12.37 37.78
N LYS A 620 3.43 11.04 37.66
CA LYS A 620 2.20 10.23 37.67
C LYS A 620 1.35 10.47 38.92
N GLU A 621 1.96 10.58 40.09
CA GLU A 621 1.22 10.93 41.32
C GLU A 621 0.61 12.34 41.27
N LYS A 622 1.29 13.32 40.65
CA LYS A 622 0.73 14.67 40.46
C LYS A 622 -0.52 14.63 39.56
N ILE A 623 -0.43 13.95 38.41
CA ILE A 623 -1.56 13.75 37.49
C ILE A 623 -2.72 13.09 38.23
N LEU A 624 -2.48 12.01 38.97
CA LEU A 624 -3.50 11.32 39.76
C LEU A 624 -4.21 12.23 40.75
N ARG A 625 -3.46 13.03 41.52
CA ARG A 625 -4.05 13.95 42.50
C ARG A 625 -4.98 14.96 41.85
N GLU A 626 -4.69 15.40 40.62
CA GLU A 626 -5.60 16.26 39.86
C GLU A 626 -6.85 15.53 39.37
N LEU A 627 -6.70 14.31 38.84
CA LEU A 627 -7.85 13.52 38.39
C LEU A 627 -8.80 13.19 39.55
N ILE A 628 -8.27 12.88 40.74
CA ILE A 628 -9.08 12.60 41.94
C ILE A 628 -9.93 13.81 42.35
N LYS A 629 -9.40 15.03 42.25
CA LYS A 629 -10.15 16.25 42.60
C LYS A 629 -11.41 16.45 41.76
N ARG A 630 -11.47 15.91 40.55
CA ARG A 630 -12.63 15.99 39.64
C ARG A 630 -13.17 14.60 39.26
N GLU A 631 -13.01 13.62 40.14
CA GLU A 631 -13.35 12.21 39.88
C GLU A 631 -14.80 12.03 39.43
N THR A 632 -15.76 12.65 40.12
CA THR A 632 -17.19 12.54 39.77
C THR A 632 -17.46 13.03 38.34
N GLN A 633 -16.89 14.17 37.93
CA GLN A 633 -17.05 14.70 36.58
C GLN A 633 -16.41 13.78 35.54
N LEU A 634 -15.25 13.21 35.84
CA LEU A 634 -14.56 12.26 34.99
C LEU A 634 -15.31 10.93 34.85
N GLN A 635 -15.96 10.44 35.91
CA GLN A 635 -16.82 9.25 35.87
C GLN A 635 -18.07 9.46 35.02
N ASP A 636 -18.61 10.67 34.97
CA ASP A 636 -19.78 10.96 34.14
C ASP A 636 -19.40 11.14 32.65
N ASN A 637 -18.18 11.58 32.37
CA ASN A 637 -17.65 11.73 31.01
C ASN A 637 -17.22 10.38 30.40
N GLN A 638 -17.46 10.17 29.10
CA GLN A 638 -17.07 8.93 28.42
C GLN A 638 -15.55 8.73 28.33
N PHE A 639 -14.79 9.78 28.05
CA PHE A 639 -13.32 9.75 27.94
C PHE A 639 -12.67 9.74 29.32
N GLY A 640 -13.23 10.53 30.25
CA GLY A 640 -12.77 10.61 31.64
C GLY A 640 -12.78 9.24 32.34
N ARG A 641 -13.84 8.43 32.12
CA ARG A 641 -13.94 7.06 32.65
C ARG A 641 -12.79 6.17 32.23
N PHE A 642 -12.43 6.22 30.95
CA PHE A 642 -11.28 5.46 30.45
C PHE A 642 -9.99 5.92 31.11
N MET A 643 -9.80 7.24 31.28
CA MET A 643 -8.62 7.77 31.94
C MET A 643 -8.52 7.32 33.41
N LEU A 644 -9.61 7.39 34.17
CA LEU A 644 -9.64 6.92 35.57
C LEU A 644 -9.28 5.44 35.68
N ARG A 645 -9.73 4.62 34.72
CA ARG A 645 -9.40 3.20 34.63
C ARG A 645 -7.93 2.97 34.26
N ASN A 646 -7.42 3.68 33.27
CA ASN A 646 -6.03 3.58 32.80
C ASN A 646 -5.03 3.94 33.91
N CYS A 647 -5.29 5.04 34.64
CA CYS A 647 -4.47 5.46 35.78
C CYS A 647 -4.74 4.64 37.07
N ARG A 648 -5.78 3.79 37.07
CA ARG A 648 -6.20 2.95 38.20
C ARG A 648 -6.44 3.76 39.48
N VAL A 649 -7.17 4.86 39.36
CA VAL A 649 -7.42 5.82 40.45
C VAL A 649 -8.00 5.13 41.69
N GLU A 650 -8.93 4.19 41.52
CA GLU A 650 -9.55 3.47 42.63
C GLU A 650 -8.54 2.60 43.40
N GLN A 651 -7.59 1.95 42.70
CA GLN A 651 -6.53 1.19 43.34
C GLN A 651 -5.59 2.11 44.14
N TYR A 652 -5.25 3.28 43.58
CA TYR A 652 -4.41 4.27 44.27
C TYR A 652 -5.08 4.79 45.55
N LYS A 653 -6.39 5.07 45.52
CA LYS A 653 -7.16 5.52 46.70
C LYS A 653 -7.22 4.48 47.81
N ARG A 654 -7.41 3.20 47.46
CA ARG A 654 -7.49 2.11 48.45
C ARG A 654 -6.12 1.73 49.01
N LYS A 655 -5.14 1.58 48.13
CA LYS A 655 -3.81 1.03 48.46
C LYS A 655 -2.72 1.67 47.60
N SER A 656 -2.30 2.88 47.97
CA SER A 656 -1.30 3.64 47.23
C SER A 656 0.09 2.98 47.18
N SER A 657 0.45 2.17 48.18
CA SER A 657 1.71 1.41 48.21
C SER A 657 1.79 0.34 47.12
N GLU A 658 0.78 -0.52 47.03
CA GLU A 658 0.68 -1.57 46.00
C GLU A 658 0.61 -0.97 44.59
N TRP A 659 -0.11 0.15 44.44
CA TRP A 659 -0.14 0.88 43.17
C TRP A 659 1.25 1.38 42.76
N ARG A 660 2.00 2.01 43.69
CA ARG A 660 3.37 2.50 43.44
C ARG A 660 4.35 1.38 43.09
N GLU A 661 4.21 0.22 43.74
CA GLU A 661 5.06 -0.94 43.45
C GLU A 661 4.79 -1.49 42.04
N ARG A 662 3.51 -1.61 41.68
CA ARG A 662 3.10 -2.06 40.34
C ARG A 662 3.61 -1.13 39.25
N GLU A 663 3.39 0.18 39.37
CA GLU A 663 3.83 1.13 38.35
C GLU A 663 5.36 1.16 38.20
N ARG A 664 6.10 1.04 39.31
CA ARG A 664 7.56 0.86 39.28
C ARG A 664 7.95 -0.43 38.57
N GLY A 665 7.19 -1.51 38.78
CA GLY A 665 7.37 -2.77 38.08
C GLY A 665 7.15 -2.65 36.56
N LEU A 666 6.13 -1.90 36.13
CA LEU A 666 5.87 -1.63 34.71
C LEU A 666 6.97 -0.78 34.07
N GLU A 667 7.47 0.24 34.77
CA GLU A 667 8.56 1.09 34.31
C GLU A 667 9.87 0.28 34.16
N LYS A 668 10.21 -0.56 35.15
CA LYS A 668 11.35 -1.48 35.07
C LYS A 668 11.24 -2.43 33.88
N LYS A 669 10.06 -3.03 33.67
CA LYS A 669 9.83 -3.89 32.50
C LYS A 669 10.03 -3.12 31.20
N LYS A 670 9.48 -1.91 31.08
CA LYS A 670 9.62 -1.07 29.88
C LYS A 670 11.09 -0.74 29.58
N LEU A 671 11.89 -0.45 30.61
CA LEU A 671 13.34 -0.24 30.47
C LEU A 671 14.04 -1.53 30.01
N MET A 672 13.78 -2.66 30.66
CA MET A 672 14.37 -3.95 30.28
C MET A 672 14.06 -4.33 28.81
N PHE A 673 12.81 -4.16 28.35
CA PHE A 673 12.44 -4.46 26.96
C PHE A 673 13.02 -3.48 25.95
N LYS A 674 13.32 -2.23 26.34
CA LYS A 674 13.95 -1.25 25.46
C LYS A 674 15.40 -1.64 25.13
N ASP A 675 16.10 -2.24 26.07
CA ASP A 675 17.48 -2.71 25.87
C ASP A 675 17.54 -3.91 24.90
N PHE A 676 16.53 -4.79 24.91
CA PHE A 676 16.42 -5.90 23.94
C PHE A 676 16.13 -5.47 22.50
N LEU A 677 15.41 -4.36 22.31
CA LEU A 677 15.05 -3.85 20.98
C LEU A 677 16.10 -2.89 20.40
N GLY A 678 17.01 -2.37 21.22
CA GLY A 678 18.07 -1.45 20.80
C GLY A 678 19.26 -2.11 20.10
N THR A 679 19.42 -3.44 20.20
CA THR A 679 20.57 -4.19 19.67
C THR A 679 20.32 -4.86 18.32
N ALA A 680 19.11 -4.78 17.77
CA ALA A 680 18.81 -5.33 16.44
C ALA A 680 19.20 -4.34 15.33
N LYS A 681 20.50 -4.20 15.05
CA LYS A 681 20.93 -3.88 13.68
C LYS A 681 20.58 -5.10 12.81
N PRO A 682 20.03 -4.94 11.60
CA PRO A 682 19.89 -6.04 10.68
C PRO A 682 21.31 -6.45 10.26
N SER A 683 21.84 -7.50 10.89
CA SER A 683 23.01 -8.20 10.36
C SER A 683 22.55 -8.81 9.03
N GLY A 684 22.97 -8.18 7.93
CA GLY A 684 22.92 -8.79 6.62
C GLY A 684 23.56 -10.18 6.73
N VAL A 685 22.81 -11.20 6.34
CA VAL A 685 23.34 -12.55 6.18
C VAL A 685 24.38 -12.45 5.07
N ALA A 686 25.66 -12.44 5.45
CA ALA A 686 26.76 -12.54 4.52
C ALA A 686 26.69 -13.93 3.89
N VAL A 687 26.24 -13.98 2.63
CA VAL A 687 26.37 -15.16 1.77
C VAL A 687 27.86 -15.37 1.55
N GLN A 688 28.40 -16.46 2.08
CA GLN A 688 29.77 -16.87 1.79
C GLN A 688 29.90 -17.23 0.29
N PRO A 689 30.93 -16.77 -0.42
CA PRO A 689 31.16 -17.20 -1.80
C PRO A 689 31.57 -18.67 -1.84
N VAL A 690 30.84 -19.46 -2.62
CA VAL A 690 31.20 -20.84 -2.97
C VAL A 690 32.46 -20.81 -3.84
N ALA A 691 33.52 -21.47 -3.38
CA ALA A 691 34.77 -21.60 -4.11
C ALA A 691 34.58 -22.47 -5.36
N GLY A 692 34.82 -21.89 -6.55
CA GLY A 692 34.88 -22.62 -7.82
C GLY A 692 36.17 -23.47 -7.95
N PRO A 693 36.18 -24.48 -8.83
CA PRO A 693 37.27 -25.43 -8.95
C PRO A 693 38.52 -24.78 -9.58
N LYS A 694 39.69 -25.06 -8.99
CA LYS A 694 41.00 -24.62 -9.47
C LYS A 694 41.42 -25.42 -10.70
N THR A 695 41.62 -24.75 -11.82
CA THR A 695 42.44 -25.24 -12.94
C THR A 695 43.92 -24.89 -12.72
N PRO A 696 44.87 -25.77 -13.09
CA PRO A 696 46.29 -25.57 -12.82
C PRO A 696 46.93 -24.69 -13.91
N GLN A 697 47.64 -23.64 -13.51
CA GLN A 697 48.46 -22.83 -14.42
C GLN A 697 49.95 -23.15 -14.27
N HIS A 698 50.57 -23.26 -15.45
CA HIS A 698 51.96 -23.53 -15.74
C HIS A 698 52.94 -22.54 -15.11
N THR A 699 54.08 -23.09 -14.69
CA THR A 699 55.30 -22.41 -14.27
C THR A 699 56.03 -21.75 -15.44
N THR A 700 56.44 -20.50 -15.30
CA THR A 700 57.64 -19.94 -15.98
C THR A 700 58.36 -18.91 -15.11
N PHE A 701 59.69 -18.98 -15.20
CA PHE A 701 60.74 -18.29 -14.45
C PHE A 701 60.84 -16.78 -14.71
N GLY A 702 61.45 -16.03 -13.75
CA GLY A 702 62.09 -14.75 -14.08
C GLY A 702 62.43 -13.78 -12.94
N SER A 703 63.57 -14.02 -12.26
CA SER A 703 64.58 -13.04 -11.78
C SER A 703 64.21 -11.69 -11.09
N LYS A 704 64.73 -11.54 -9.85
CA LYS A 704 64.94 -10.30 -9.06
C LYS A 704 65.80 -9.24 -9.78
N PRO A 705 65.71 -7.94 -9.39
CA PRO A 705 66.75 -7.33 -8.53
C PRO A 705 66.21 -6.29 -7.50
N SER A 706 66.58 -6.40 -6.21
CA SER A 706 67.50 -5.53 -5.43
C SER A 706 67.02 -4.12 -5.05
N LYS A 707 66.86 -3.89 -3.73
CA LYS A 707 66.75 -2.58 -3.04
C LYS A 707 68.02 -1.72 -3.26
N PRO A 708 68.00 -0.40 -3.03
CA PRO A 708 68.32 0.11 -1.68
C PRO A 708 67.63 1.41 -1.22
N LYS A 709 67.58 1.53 0.12
CA LYS A 709 67.26 2.65 1.02
C LYS A 709 65.80 3.10 1.13
#